data_AF-A0A8H3GSI1-F1
#
_entry.id   AF-A0A8H3GSI1-F1
#
_cell.length_a   1.000
_cell.length_b   1.000
_cell.length_c   1.000
_cell.angle_alpha   90.00
_cell.angle_beta   90.00
_cell.angle_gamma   90.00
#
_symmetry.space_group_name_H-M   'P 1'
#
loop_
_entity.id
_entity.type
_entity.pdbx_description
1 polymer ?
#
loop_
_entity_poly.entity_id
_entity_poly.type
_entity_poly.pdbx_seq_one_letter_code
_entity_poly.pdbx_strand_id
1 'polypeptide(L)'
;MVRSLLLAPLVITAVSAATLAERQSTCACGYKDSTGAVWRESIVSDFTAGAEAVLSQNYQKFNYDEPHPDSPYNMHYNANNVYAYNDGLGLKTSAYSGSGLVQTAGFKTLREDIKYGSFRMRATVPSVDGVCFGFFTYKNVSNVIHEADIEFLSSDEDYYQRVYHTNQPGVVNGDTDPDASKSIVIPGADFTEFHEHRLDWLPGSSKYYYDGSLKSTVSKNSPQVESPLIANVWSDGGPLWSRGPPTQDAIATIYYIKAESNDYNLRPFKVHIPDEEIERTKTLLRMQRLPDDPVHPGITSEDGVQHTWMHEAKRHLLEFDWRTVENKLNSFSQYLVTIEGATIHFIHEKSKSKSAIPLLLLHGWPSSILEFHKVIEPLVNAPDGQQAFDVVIPSLPGVGYSTLLPKPGATVVDNARVFDTLMTNVLGYETYVGQGGDFGAINLRQLQTNHSNTLKLALFQMFLAPRPADAIDDSLLSTPEQTLIKHAADFRLFGDGHFLVQCNRVSTIGLAMYDNPQAYLAWMAFKYIKALEWGNLPEDIHKTFIDEMCSVVLLQQYTGTIHTSMVMYQQSGIQYGREEWKKNPPNQAPFGVQHFEGTYLLTPPSWVKNHGPMIWHQYHKSGGHFAALGAPQEFVDDCRWFFGRNYWNQLQPASSTRT
;
A
#
# COMPACT_ATOMS: atom_id res chain seq x y z
N MET A 1 -13.95 -47.85 -26.75
CA MET A 1 -15.13 -47.23 -26.10
C MET A 1 -14.64 -46.09 -25.23
N VAL A 2 -14.58 -44.89 -25.81
CA VAL A 2 -14.25 -43.65 -25.11
C VAL A 2 -15.58 -43.06 -24.66
N ARG A 3 -15.80 -42.89 -23.35
CA ARG A 3 -16.94 -42.14 -22.80
C ARG A 3 -16.44 -40.77 -22.37
N SER A 4 -16.69 -39.79 -23.22
CA SER A 4 -16.55 -38.36 -22.92
C SER A 4 -17.58 -37.98 -21.84
N LEU A 5 -17.12 -37.61 -20.65
CA LEU A 5 -17.92 -36.79 -19.74
C LEU A 5 -17.69 -35.32 -20.12
N LEU A 6 -18.74 -34.72 -20.69
CA LEU A 6 -18.89 -33.28 -20.85
C LEU A 6 -18.99 -32.64 -19.45
N LEU A 7 -17.89 -32.06 -18.98
CA LEU A 7 -17.92 -31.04 -17.94
C LEU A 7 -18.35 -29.73 -18.61
N ALA A 8 -19.51 -29.22 -18.23
CA ALA A 8 -19.93 -27.87 -18.58
C ALA A 8 -18.89 -26.87 -18.03
N PRO A 9 -18.46 -25.86 -18.82
CA PRO A 9 -17.55 -24.86 -18.31
C PRO A 9 -18.31 -24.00 -17.30
N LEU A 10 -17.88 -24.03 -16.05
CA LEU A 10 -18.22 -22.99 -15.09
C LEU A 10 -17.54 -21.71 -15.63
N VAL A 11 -18.31 -20.86 -16.29
CA VAL A 11 -17.87 -19.53 -16.69
C VAL A 11 -17.74 -18.72 -15.41
N ILE A 12 -16.59 -18.82 -14.76
CA ILE A 12 -16.13 -17.79 -13.86
C ILE A 12 -15.75 -16.65 -14.80
N THR A 13 -16.63 -15.66 -14.93
CA THR A 13 -16.27 -14.36 -15.45
C THR A 13 -15.20 -13.81 -14.52
N ALA A 14 -13.93 -14.05 -14.88
CA ALA A 14 -12.84 -13.25 -14.38
C ALA A 14 -13.18 -11.82 -14.77
N VAL A 15 -13.62 -11.03 -13.79
CA VAL A 15 -13.63 -9.57 -13.92
C VAL A 15 -12.19 -9.23 -14.23
N SER A 16 -11.93 -8.89 -15.48
CA SER A 16 -10.65 -8.37 -15.94
C SER A 16 -10.40 -7.12 -15.09
N ALA A 17 -9.63 -7.28 -14.02
CA ALA A 17 -9.00 -6.16 -13.34
C ALA A 17 -8.27 -5.40 -14.43
N ALA A 18 -8.75 -4.19 -14.75
CA ALA A 18 -8.13 -3.32 -15.72
C ALA A 18 -6.64 -3.30 -15.40
N THR A 19 -5.83 -3.78 -16.35
CA THR A 19 -4.37 -3.72 -16.24
C THR A 19 -4.03 -2.23 -16.15
N LEU A 20 -3.75 -1.76 -14.93
CA LEU A 20 -3.24 -0.42 -14.69
C LEU A 20 -1.91 -0.32 -15.46
N ALA A 21 -1.98 0.48 -16.51
CA ALA A 21 -0.95 0.68 -17.50
C ALA A 21 0.39 1.06 -16.86
N GLU A 22 1.49 0.76 -17.58
CA GLU A 22 2.80 1.38 -17.41
C GLU A 22 2.66 2.84 -16.94
N ARG A 23 3.40 3.24 -15.89
CA ARG A 23 3.53 4.66 -15.51
C ARG A 23 3.73 5.46 -16.78
N GLN A 24 2.73 6.24 -17.18
CA GLN A 24 2.82 6.99 -18.42
C GLN A 24 3.98 7.98 -18.27
N SER A 25 4.95 7.96 -19.19
CA SER A 25 6.02 8.96 -19.23
C SER A 25 5.51 10.38 -19.54
N THR A 26 4.23 10.49 -19.91
CA THR A 26 3.53 11.71 -20.33
C THR A 26 2.07 11.69 -19.87
N CYS A 27 1.58 12.79 -19.30
CA CYS A 27 0.15 13.03 -19.12
C CYS A 27 -0.49 13.55 -20.42
N ALA A 28 -1.75 13.21 -20.72
CA ALA A 28 -2.52 13.86 -21.80
C ALA A 28 -2.72 15.40 -21.61
N CYS A 29 -2.62 15.86 -20.37
CA CYS A 29 -2.60 17.25 -19.94
C CYS A 29 -1.21 17.91 -20.01
N GLY A 30 -0.15 17.13 -20.22
CA GLY A 30 1.25 17.58 -20.23
C GLY A 30 1.84 17.94 -18.86
N TYR A 31 1.07 17.82 -17.77
CA TYR A 31 1.52 18.14 -16.43
C TYR A 31 2.60 17.16 -15.93
N LYS A 32 3.61 17.72 -15.26
CA LYS A 32 4.57 17.02 -14.41
C LYS A 32 4.68 17.81 -13.12
N ASP A 33 4.72 17.12 -11.99
CA ASP A 33 4.94 17.76 -10.70
C ASP A 33 6.40 18.24 -10.56
N SER A 34 6.73 18.85 -9.40
CA SER A 34 8.08 19.33 -9.10
C SER A 34 9.16 18.25 -9.11
N THR A 35 8.78 16.97 -9.01
CA THR A 35 9.68 15.81 -9.08
C THR A 35 9.82 15.27 -10.51
N GLY A 36 9.12 15.85 -11.49
CA GLY A 36 9.08 15.39 -12.87
C GLY A 36 8.16 14.18 -13.08
N ALA A 37 7.42 13.75 -12.06
CA ALA A 37 6.47 12.66 -12.16
C ALA A 37 5.18 13.13 -12.86
N VAL A 38 4.59 12.23 -13.64
CA VAL A 38 3.23 12.34 -14.18
C VAL A 38 2.25 11.88 -13.08
N TRP A 39 0.94 11.98 -13.31
CA TRP A 39 -0.11 11.42 -12.46
C TRP A 39 0.31 10.07 -11.86
N ARG A 40 0.27 10.01 -10.53
CA ARG A 40 0.84 8.94 -9.72
C ARG A 40 -0.18 7.83 -9.43
N GLU A 41 -1.47 8.17 -9.51
CA GLU A 41 -2.59 7.26 -9.28
C GLU A 41 -3.72 7.49 -10.29
N SER A 42 -4.59 6.48 -10.46
CA SER A 42 -5.82 6.64 -11.24
C SER A 42 -6.99 5.86 -10.67
N ILE A 43 -8.14 6.51 -10.52
CA ILE A 43 -9.44 5.84 -10.38
C ILE A 43 -9.94 5.59 -11.81
N VAL A 44 -10.10 4.31 -12.19
CA VAL A 44 -10.67 3.90 -13.47
C VAL A 44 -11.94 3.13 -13.20
N SER A 45 -13.07 3.70 -13.62
CA SER A 45 -14.41 3.18 -13.33
C SER A 45 -15.14 2.99 -14.65
N ASP A 46 -15.31 1.73 -15.07
CA ASP A 46 -16.09 1.36 -16.25
C ASP A 46 -17.46 0.84 -15.81
N PHE A 47 -18.48 1.71 -15.87
CA PHE A 47 -19.82 1.37 -15.41
C PHE A 47 -20.55 0.40 -16.35
N THR A 48 -20.02 0.18 -17.57
CA THR A 48 -20.56 -0.81 -18.52
C THR A 48 -20.28 -2.25 -18.09
N ALA A 49 -19.28 -2.45 -17.23
CA ALA A 49 -18.91 -3.75 -16.67
C ALA A 49 -19.72 -4.13 -15.40
N GLY A 50 -20.71 -3.32 -15.01
CA GLY A 50 -21.54 -3.53 -13.83
C GLY A 50 -21.54 -2.33 -12.88
N ALA A 51 -22.43 -1.37 -13.13
CA ALA A 51 -22.43 -0.06 -12.48
C ALA A 51 -22.46 -0.09 -10.94
N GLU A 52 -23.28 -0.97 -10.33
CA GLU A 52 -23.39 -1.02 -8.86
C GLU A 52 -22.12 -1.52 -8.18
N ALA A 53 -21.49 -2.56 -8.74
CA ALA A 53 -20.24 -3.09 -8.22
C ALA A 53 -19.13 -2.04 -8.30
N VAL A 54 -19.00 -1.36 -9.44
CA VAL A 54 -18.00 -0.31 -9.67
C VAL A 54 -18.23 0.90 -8.75
N LEU A 55 -19.49 1.32 -8.56
CA LEU A 55 -19.84 2.37 -7.61
C LEU A 55 -19.37 2.05 -6.20
N SER A 56 -19.67 0.85 -5.71
CA SER A 56 -19.36 0.47 -4.33
C SER A 56 -17.86 0.41 -4.00
N GLN A 57 -16.99 0.34 -5.03
CA GLN A 57 -15.54 0.28 -4.85
C GLN A 57 -14.91 1.64 -4.58
N ASN A 58 -15.35 2.69 -5.28
CA ASN A 58 -14.63 3.96 -5.34
C ASN A 58 -15.48 5.19 -4.98
N TYR A 59 -16.80 5.03 -4.81
CA TYR A 59 -17.72 6.15 -4.67
C TYR A 59 -18.73 5.99 -3.54
N GLN A 60 -19.22 7.12 -3.06
CA GLN A 60 -20.31 7.23 -2.10
C GLN A 60 -21.48 7.97 -2.74
N LYS A 61 -22.67 7.38 -2.72
CA LYS A 61 -23.92 8.03 -3.14
C LYS A 61 -24.35 9.08 -2.12
N PHE A 62 -24.90 10.19 -2.58
CA PHE A 62 -25.50 11.20 -1.72
C PHE A 62 -26.89 10.76 -1.23
N ASN A 63 -27.19 11.07 0.03
CA ASN A 63 -28.48 10.79 0.64
C ASN A 63 -28.79 11.79 1.77
N TYR A 64 -29.16 13.02 1.41
CA TYR A 64 -29.40 14.12 2.35
C TYR A 64 -30.28 15.23 1.75
N ASP A 65 -30.93 16.00 2.63
CA ASP A 65 -31.64 17.22 2.27
C ASP A 65 -30.66 18.38 2.10
N GLU A 66 -30.79 19.13 1.01
CA GLU A 66 -29.99 20.32 0.74
C GLU A 66 -30.89 21.56 0.66
N PRO A 67 -30.82 22.45 1.67
CA PRO A 67 -31.58 23.69 1.64
C PRO A 67 -30.93 24.71 0.70
N HIS A 68 -31.75 25.32 -0.16
CA HIS A 68 -31.39 26.42 -1.05
C HIS A 68 -32.32 27.60 -0.77
N PRO A 69 -32.07 28.37 0.31
CA PRO A 69 -33.01 29.38 0.81
C PRO A 69 -33.22 30.55 -0.15
N ASP A 70 -32.26 30.78 -1.04
CA ASP A 70 -32.29 31.85 -2.05
C ASP A 70 -32.85 31.38 -3.41
N SER A 71 -33.29 30.10 -3.49
CA SER A 71 -33.89 29.51 -4.70
C SER A 71 -35.35 29.08 -4.47
N PRO A 72 -36.15 28.91 -5.54
CA PRO A 72 -37.56 28.54 -5.40
C PRO A 72 -37.83 27.17 -4.74
N TYR A 73 -36.91 26.21 -4.85
CA TYR A 73 -37.09 24.86 -4.33
C TYR A 73 -35.86 24.35 -3.57
N ASN A 74 -36.12 23.60 -2.49
CA ASN A 74 -35.10 22.81 -1.80
C ASN A 74 -34.99 21.41 -2.43
N MET A 75 -33.84 20.76 -2.22
CA MET A 75 -33.53 19.47 -2.86
C MET A 75 -33.35 18.35 -1.83
N HIS A 76 -33.54 17.12 -2.29
CA HIS A 76 -33.10 15.92 -1.59
C HIS A 76 -32.25 15.09 -2.57
N TYR A 77 -30.97 14.90 -2.26
CA TYR A 77 -30.19 13.88 -2.93
C TYR A 77 -30.68 12.52 -2.47
N ASN A 78 -31.16 11.70 -3.40
CA ASN A 78 -31.69 10.39 -3.12
C ASN A 78 -30.74 9.31 -3.66
N ALA A 79 -30.23 8.44 -2.78
CA ALA A 79 -29.31 7.38 -3.21
C ALA A 79 -29.92 6.40 -4.24
N ASN A 80 -31.25 6.25 -4.26
CA ASN A 80 -31.95 5.40 -5.24
C ASN A 80 -32.03 6.03 -6.63
N ASN A 81 -31.73 7.34 -6.77
CA ASN A 81 -31.66 8.02 -8.05
C ASN A 81 -30.28 7.88 -8.73
N VAL A 82 -29.38 7.08 -8.15
CA VAL A 82 -28.09 6.68 -8.74
C VAL A 82 -28.10 5.17 -8.94
N TYR A 83 -28.29 4.69 -10.17
CA TYR A 83 -28.56 3.28 -10.48
C TYR A 83 -28.09 2.87 -11.88
N ALA A 84 -27.94 1.56 -12.13
CA ALA A 84 -27.59 1.06 -13.45
C ALA A 84 -28.67 1.43 -14.49
N TYR A 85 -28.27 2.07 -15.60
CA TYR A 85 -29.19 2.56 -16.62
C TYR A 85 -28.52 2.58 -18.00
N ASN A 86 -29.18 2.03 -19.02
CA ASN A 86 -28.69 1.98 -20.41
C ASN A 86 -27.21 1.56 -20.56
N ASP A 87 -26.85 0.42 -19.95
CA ASP A 87 -25.48 -0.12 -19.92
C ASP A 87 -24.44 0.81 -19.28
N GLY A 88 -24.86 1.80 -18.50
CA GLY A 88 -24.00 2.69 -17.73
C GLY A 88 -24.57 3.01 -16.35
N LEU A 89 -24.13 4.13 -15.79
CA LEU A 89 -24.62 4.67 -14.53
C LEU A 89 -25.58 5.85 -14.79
N GLY A 90 -26.84 5.70 -14.42
CA GLY A 90 -27.85 6.74 -14.48
C GLY A 90 -27.88 7.62 -13.24
N LEU A 91 -27.90 8.94 -13.43
CA LEU A 91 -28.13 9.95 -12.40
C LEU A 91 -29.44 10.67 -12.71
N LYS A 92 -30.42 10.54 -11.82
CA LYS A 92 -31.78 11.01 -12.05
C LYS A 92 -32.19 12.19 -11.17
N THR A 93 -32.66 13.26 -11.79
CA THR A 93 -33.62 14.17 -11.15
C THR A 93 -35.02 13.75 -11.53
N SER A 94 -35.87 13.48 -10.54
CA SER A 94 -37.22 12.96 -10.77
C SER A 94 -38.17 14.07 -11.22
N ALA A 95 -39.17 13.71 -12.01
CA ALA A 95 -40.28 14.60 -12.36
C ALA A 95 -40.87 15.24 -11.11
N TYR A 96 -41.00 16.56 -11.09
CA TYR A 96 -41.49 17.27 -9.92
C TYR A 96 -43.00 17.13 -9.79
N SER A 97 -43.43 16.61 -8.62
CA SER A 97 -44.85 16.33 -8.34
C SER A 97 -45.69 17.58 -8.06
N GLY A 98 -45.09 18.77 -8.06
CA GLY A 98 -45.72 20.04 -7.67
C GLY A 98 -45.65 20.33 -6.16
N SER A 99 -45.09 19.43 -5.35
CA SER A 99 -44.89 19.64 -3.91
C SER A 99 -43.68 18.88 -3.36
N GLY A 100 -43.16 19.33 -2.22
CA GLY A 100 -42.05 18.68 -1.50
C GLY A 100 -40.67 19.07 -2.01
N LEU A 101 -39.66 18.27 -1.63
CA LEU A 101 -38.27 18.44 -2.06
C LEU A 101 -38.09 17.87 -3.48
N VAL A 102 -37.31 18.56 -4.31
CA VAL A 102 -36.92 18.05 -5.63
C VAL A 102 -35.98 16.86 -5.44
N GLN A 103 -36.37 15.70 -5.95
CA GLN A 103 -35.61 14.45 -5.79
C GLN A 103 -34.50 14.39 -6.85
N THR A 104 -33.26 14.42 -6.40
CA THR A 104 -32.06 14.70 -7.19
C THR A 104 -31.03 13.58 -7.01
N ALA A 105 -30.00 13.51 -7.85
CA ALA A 105 -28.97 12.46 -7.82
C ALA A 105 -27.56 13.03 -7.73
N GLY A 106 -26.70 12.35 -6.98
CA GLY A 106 -25.28 12.70 -6.94
C GLY A 106 -24.45 11.66 -6.19
N PHE A 107 -23.17 11.65 -6.49
CA PHE A 107 -22.20 10.82 -5.80
C PHE A 107 -20.83 11.50 -5.81
N LYS A 108 -19.98 11.11 -4.86
CA LYS A 108 -18.59 11.57 -4.78
C LYS A 108 -17.61 10.41 -4.71
N THR A 109 -16.35 10.64 -5.04
CA THR A 109 -15.28 9.68 -4.71
C THR A 109 -15.19 9.47 -3.20
N LEU A 110 -14.85 8.25 -2.78
CA LEU A 110 -14.49 7.96 -1.38
C LEU A 110 -13.20 8.69 -0.96
N ARG A 111 -12.34 9.00 -1.94
CA ARG A 111 -11.17 9.85 -1.78
C ARG A 111 -11.59 11.31 -1.64
N GLU A 112 -11.08 11.97 -0.60
CA GLU A 112 -11.20 13.43 -0.38
C GLU A 112 -9.83 14.15 -0.44
N ASP A 113 -8.78 13.38 -0.72
CA ASP A 113 -7.37 13.78 -0.77
C ASP A 113 -6.87 14.06 -2.19
N ILE A 114 -7.76 14.12 -3.18
CA ILE A 114 -7.39 14.37 -4.58
C ILE A 114 -7.04 15.85 -4.74
N LYS A 115 -5.83 16.11 -5.22
CA LYS A 115 -5.29 17.44 -5.47
C LYS A 115 -4.56 17.48 -6.80
N TYR A 116 -5.13 18.25 -7.71
CA TYR A 116 -4.71 18.30 -9.12
C TYR A 116 -4.86 16.93 -9.83
N GLY A 117 -5.24 16.98 -11.09
CA GLY A 117 -5.52 15.78 -11.85
C GLY A 117 -6.04 16.06 -13.24
N SER A 118 -6.18 14.98 -14.01
CA SER A 118 -6.95 14.95 -15.25
C SER A 118 -8.13 14.03 -15.04
N PHE A 119 -9.33 14.60 -15.09
CA PHE A 119 -10.55 13.90 -14.75
C PHE A 119 -11.43 13.81 -15.98
N ARG A 120 -11.75 12.60 -16.40
CA ARG A 120 -12.53 12.31 -17.60
C ARG A 120 -13.83 11.66 -17.20
N MET A 121 -14.91 12.08 -17.83
CA MET A 121 -16.22 11.48 -17.73
C MET A 121 -16.75 11.31 -19.15
N ARG A 122 -17.11 10.07 -19.52
CA ARG A 122 -17.88 9.84 -20.75
C ARG A 122 -19.34 9.73 -20.41
N ALA A 123 -20.15 10.69 -20.85
CA ALA A 123 -21.55 10.79 -20.42
C ALA A 123 -22.46 11.39 -21.50
N THR A 124 -23.78 11.29 -21.25
CA THR A 124 -24.83 12.06 -21.93
C THR A 124 -25.43 13.09 -20.98
N VAL A 125 -25.70 14.29 -21.49
CA VAL A 125 -26.44 15.35 -20.80
C VAL A 125 -27.95 15.08 -20.90
N PRO A 126 -28.74 15.30 -19.82
CA PRO A 126 -30.19 15.16 -19.88
C PRO A 126 -30.82 16.11 -20.89
N SER A 127 -31.74 15.60 -21.72
CA SER A 127 -32.51 16.41 -22.69
C SER A 127 -33.80 17.00 -22.13
N VAL A 128 -34.16 16.64 -20.89
CA VAL A 128 -35.35 17.15 -20.20
C VAL A 128 -35.01 18.47 -19.54
N ASP A 129 -35.75 19.51 -19.91
CA ASP A 129 -35.60 20.87 -19.39
C ASP A 129 -35.70 20.93 -17.86
N GLY A 130 -34.93 21.83 -17.26
CA GLY A 130 -35.02 22.16 -15.84
C GLY A 130 -33.99 21.48 -14.93
N VAL A 131 -32.84 21.04 -15.42
CA VAL A 131 -31.78 20.45 -14.57
C VAL A 131 -30.38 20.97 -14.89
N CYS A 132 -29.51 20.95 -13.88
CA CYS A 132 -28.06 21.07 -14.05
C CYS A 132 -27.42 19.68 -13.90
N PHE A 133 -26.57 19.30 -14.84
CA PHE A 133 -25.66 18.16 -14.72
C PHE A 133 -24.23 18.67 -14.50
N GLY A 134 -23.62 18.33 -13.36
CA GLY A 134 -22.28 18.79 -12.99
C GLY A 134 -21.26 17.66 -12.91
N PHE A 135 -20.01 17.97 -13.25
CA PHE A 135 -18.82 17.16 -12.95
C PHE A 135 -17.69 18.05 -12.44
N PHE A 136 -17.29 17.87 -11.19
CA PHE A 136 -16.55 18.91 -10.47
C PHE A 136 -15.75 18.40 -9.27
N THR A 137 -14.91 19.27 -8.73
CA THR A 137 -14.26 19.10 -7.42
C THR A 137 -14.85 20.12 -6.45
N TYR A 138 -15.09 19.76 -5.19
CA TYR A 138 -15.68 20.70 -4.22
C TYR A 138 -15.15 20.49 -2.80
N LYS A 139 -14.78 21.59 -2.14
CA LYS A 139 -14.59 21.64 -0.68
C LYS A 139 -14.84 23.03 -0.15
N ASN A 140 -15.55 23.11 0.97
CA ASN A 140 -15.68 24.34 1.74
C ASN A 140 -14.74 24.30 2.94
N VAL A 141 -13.79 25.23 2.99
CA VAL A 141 -12.84 25.36 4.10
C VAL A 141 -13.03 26.74 4.72
N SER A 142 -13.53 26.78 5.96
CA SER A 142 -13.72 28.04 6.71
C SER A 142 -14.53 29.10 5.94
N ASN A 143 -15.62 28.67 5.28
CA ASN A 143 -16.49 29.49 4.42
C ASN A 143 -15.84 29.99 3.12
N VAL A 144 -14.74 29.39 2.70
CA VAL A 144 -14.13 29.60 1.38
C VAL A 144 -14.42 28.37 0.52
N ILE A 145 -15.12 28.60 -0.59
CA ILE A 145 -15.43 27.57 -1.58
C ILE A 145 -14.19 27.34 -2.44
N HIS A 146 -13.77 26.10 -2.54
CA HIS A 146 -12.76 25.63 -3.48
C HIS A 146 -13.41 24.65 -4.43
N GLU A 147 -13.72 25.12 -5.62
CA GLU A 147 -14.40 24.33 -6.63
C GLU A 147 -13.94 24.67 -8.04
N ALA A 148 -13.83 23.63 -8.86
CA ALA A 148 -13.64 23.71 -10.29
C ALA A 148 -14.67 22.77 -10.90
N ASP A 149 -15.55 23.30 -11.74
CA ASP A 149 -16.71 22.59 -12.24
C ASP A 149 -16.80 22.67 -13.76
N ILE A 150 -17.44 21.65 -14.33
CA ILE A 150 -18.11 21.77 -15.61
C ILE A 150 -19.58 21.43 -15.41
N GLU A 151 -20.45 22.30 -15.89
CA GLU A 151 -21.89 22.20 -15.71
C GLU A 151 -22.63 22.36 -17.04
N PHE A 152 -23.66 21.53 -17.22
CA PHE A 152 -24.52 21.50 -18.39
C PHE A 152 -25.95 21.80 -17.95
N LEU A 153 -26.54 22.86 -18.48
CA LEU A 153 -27.89 23.30 -18.12
C LEU A 153 -28.86 22.86 -19.21
N SER A 154 -29.76 21.93 -18.89
CA SER A 154 -30.71 21.40 -19.88
C SER A 154 -31.75 22.44 -20.33
N SER A 155 -31.81 23.57 -19.64
CA SER A 155 -32.71 24.69 -19.92
C SER A 155 -32.17 25.72 -20.91
N ASP A 156 -30.91 25.61 -21.33
CA ASP A 156 -30.38 26.45 -22.40
C ASP A 156 -30.93 26.02 -23.76
N GLU A 157 -31.23 26.99 -24.63
CA GLU A 157 -31.72 26.71 -25.99
C GLU A 157 -30.74 25.84 -26.80
N ASP A 158 -29.44 25.94 -26.49
CA ASP A 158 -28.35 25.18 -27.08
C ASP A 158 -27.63 24.26 -26.07
N TYR A 159 -28.36 23.71 -25.09
CA TYR A 159 -27.83 22.81 -24.05
C TYR A 159 -26.99 21.63 -24.61
N TYR A 160 -27.32 21.14 -25.80
CA TYR A 160 -26.61 20.06 -26.49
C TYR A 160 -25.20 20.45 -26.96
N GLN A 161 -24.80 21.71 -26.85
CA GLN A 161 -23.47 22.17 -27.24
C GLN A 161 -22.90 23.26 -26.32
N ARG A 162 -23.58 23.57 -25.21
CA ARG A 162 -23.17 24.59 -24.25
C ARG A 162 -22.75 23.99 -22.92
N VAL A 163 -21.62 24.45 -22.40
CA VAL A 163 -21.06 24.06 -21.11
C VAL A 163 -20.54 25.27 -20.37
N TYR A 164 -20.73 25.28 -19.06
CA TYR A 164 -20.16 26.26 -18.15
C TYR A 164 -18.93 25.66 -17.50
N HIS A 165 -17.82 26.38 -17.52
CA HIS A 165 -16.58 25.98 -16.85
C HIS A 165 -16.22 27.07 -15.84
N THR A 166 -16.30 26.75 -14.56
CA THR A 166 -16.12 27.73 -13.48
C THR A 166 -15.08 27.27 -12.47
N ASN A 167 -14.32 28.23 -11.95
CA ASN A 167 -13.61 28.11 -10.68
C ASN A 167 -14.30 29.02 -9.67
N GLN A 168 -14.88 28.44 -8.63
CA GLN A 168 -15.65 29.22 -7.66
C GLN A 168 -14.74 30.04 -6.73
N PRO A 169 -15.18 31.25 -6.31
CA PRO A 169 -16.43 31.90 -6.70
C PRO A 169 -16.39 32.42 -8.15
N GLY A 170 -17.40 32.07 -8.95
CA GLY A 170 -17.58 32.50 -10.34
C GLY A 170 -18.44 33.75 -10.48
N VAL A 171 -19.02 34.24 -9.38
CA VAL A 171 -19.90 35.42 -9.32
C VAL A 171 -19.32 36.41 -8.32
N VAL A 172 -19.27 37.69 -8.70
CA VAL A 172 -18.83 38.80 -7.86
C VAL A 172 -19.92 39.87 -7.89
N ASN A 173 -20.46 40.22 -6.71
CA ASN A 173 -21.55 41.21 -6.57
C ASN A 173 -22.82 40.92 -7.40
N GLY A 174 -23.09 39.65 -7.69
CA GLY A 174 -24.25 39.22 -8.49
C GLY A 174 -23.98 39.10 -9.99
N ASP A 175 -22.80 39.51 -10.47
CA ASP A 175 -22.39 39.39 -11.87
C ASP A 175 -21.40 38.24 -12.07
N THR A 176 -21.56 37.49 -13.16
CA THR A 176 -20.58 36.45 -13.56
C THR A 176 -19.23 37.08 -13.85
N ASP A 177 -18.19 36.60 -13.19
CA ASP A 177 -16.81 37.01 -13.40
C ASP A 177 -16.23 36.22 -14.59
N PRO A 178 -16.00 36.84 -15.77
CA PRO A 178 -15.57 36.14 -16.97
C PRO A 178 -14.16 35.54 -16.88
N ASP A 179 -13.37 35.94 -15.89
CA ASP A 179 -12.04 35.37 -15.62
C ASP A 179 -12.12 34.11 -14.75
N ALA A 180 -13.22 33.91 -14.03
CA ALA A 180 -13.48 32.78 -13.14
C ALA A 180 -14.56 31.82 -13.68
N SER A 181 -15.46 32.26 -14.56
CA SER A 181 -16.52 31.45 -15.15
C SER A 181 -16.66 31.73 -16.65
N LYS A 182 -16.76 30.66 -17.45
CA LYS A 182 -16.88 30.75 -18.92
C LYS A 182 -18.05 29.92 -19.41
N SER A 183 -18.97 30.57 -20.13
CA SER A 183 -19.98 29.88 -20.94
C SER A 183 -19.42 29.61 -22.33
N ILE A 184 -19.35 28.33 -22.72
CA ILE A 184 -18.67 27.88 -23.94
C ILE A 184 -19.67 27.15 -24.82
N VAL A 185 -19.84 27.63 -26.06
CA VAL A 185 -20.57 26.92 -27.12
C VAL A 185 -19.55 26.19 -27.99
N ILE A 186 -19.77 24.90 -28.26
CA ILE A 186 -18.90 24.06 -29.09
C ILE A 186 -19.63 23.72 -30.40
N PRO A 187 -19.39 24.45 -31.50
CA PRO A 187 -20.10 24.22 -32.75
C PRO A 187 -19.95 22.77 -33.24
N GLY A 188 -21.09 22.13 -33.50
CA GLY A 188 -21.17 20.75 -34.01
C GLY A 188 -21.01 19.66 -32.94
N ALA A 189 -20.97 20.03 -31.66
CA ALA A 189 -21.11 19.07 -30.56
C ALA A 189 -22.58 18.63 -30.40
N ASP A 190 -22.75 17.45 -29.81
CA ASP A 190 -24.04 16.95 -29.35
C ASP A 190 -23.87 16.24 -28.01
N PHE A 191 -24.10 16.95 -26.91
CA PHE A 191 -23.95 16.42 -25.56
C PHE A 191 -25.06 15.43 -25.18
N THR A 192 -26.09 15.25 -26.01
CA THR A 192 -27.12 14.22 -25.78
C THR A 192 -26.64 12.82 -26.15
N GLU A 193 -25.56 12.73 -26.92
CA GLU A 193 -24.82 11.51 -27.24
C GLU A 193 -23.60 11.33 -26.32
N PHE A 194 -23.00 10.13 -26.34
CA PHE A 194 -21.87 9.80 -25.45
C PHE A 194 -20.54 10.39 -25.89
N HIS A 195 -20.14 11.48 -25.24
CA HIS A 195 -18.87 12.16 -25.48
C HIS A 195 -17.96 12.19 -24.24
N GLU A 196 -16.65 12.33 -24.45
CA GLU A 196 -15.71 12.51 -23.35
C GLU A 196 -15.60 14.00 -22.96
N HIS A 197 -15.94 14.28 -21.71
CA HIS A 197 -15.74 15.56 -21.04
C HIS A 197 -14.56 15.42 -20.08
N ARG A 198 -13.56 16.29 -20.21
CA ARG A 198 -12.36 16.24 -19.37
C ARG A 198 -12.08 17.57 -18.69
N LEU A 199 -11.94 17.53 -17.37
CA LEU A 199 -11.51 18.62 -16.51
C LEU A 199 -10.09 18.33 -16.03
N ASP A 200 -9.12 19.11 -16.51
CA ASP A 200 -7.78 19.10 -15.94
C ASP A 200 -7.71 20.16 -14.83
N TRP A 201 -7.55 19.75 -13.59
CA TRP A 201 -7.27 20.64 -12.46
C TRP A 201 -5.76 20.67 -12.22
N LEU A 202 -5.15 21.82 -12.43
CA LEU A 202 -3.71 22.03 -12.37
C LEU A 202 -3.37 23.10 -11.33
N PRO A 203 -2.11 23.20 -10.87
CA PRO A 203 -1.66 24.33 -10.08
C PRO A 203 -1.94 25.66 -10.82
N GLY A 204 -2.85 26.45 -10.28
CA GLY A 204 -3.19 27.79 -10.78
C GLY A 204 -4.13 27.83 -12.00
N SER A 205 -4.67 26.69 -12.46
CA SER A 205 -5.70 26.71 -13.49
C SER A 205 -6.53 25.42 -13.53
N SER A 206 -7.73 25.54 -14.08
CA SER A 206 -8.53 24.44 -14.58
C SER A 206 -8.66 24.55 -16.11
N LYS A 207 -8.76 23.42 -16.79
CA LYS A 207 -8.93 23.36 -18.25
C LYS A 207 -10.00 22.36 -18.60
N TYR A 208 -10.88 22.75 -19.51
CA TYR A 208 -11.92 21.88 -20.02
C TYR A 208 -11.63 21.45 -21.46
N TYR A 209 -11.78 20.16 -21.70
CA TYR A 209 -11.65 19.52 -23.01
C TYR A 209 -12.92 18.75 -23.35
N TYR A 210 -13.25 18.76 -24.64
CA TYR A 210 -14.32 17.96 -25.23
C TYR A 210 -13.72 17.09 -26.33
N ASP A 211 -13.89 15.77 -26.23
CA ASP A 211 -13.30 14.76 -27.12
C ASP A 211 -11.81 15.01 -27.39
N GLY A 212 -11.07 15.22 -26.30
CA GLY A 212 -9.61 15.46 -26.32
C GLY A 212 -9.17 16.85 -26.79
N SER A 213 -10.09 17.70 -27.27
CA SER A 213 -9.78 19.05 -27.75
C SER A 213 -9.97 20.09 -26.64
N LEU A 214 -8.96 20.92 -26.36
CA LEU A 214 -9.06 22.01 -25.37
C LEU A 214 -10.10 23.04 -25.82
N LYS A 215 -11.04 23.37 -24.93
CA LYS A 215 -12.11 24.34 -25.20
C LYS A 215 -12.00 25.58 -24.33
N SER A 216 -11.54 25.45 -23.09
CA SER A 216 -11.35 26.61 -22.22
C SER A 216 -10.31 26.36 -21.13
N THR A 217 -9.74 27.46 -20.63
CA THR A 217 -8.85 27.51 -19.47
C THR A 217 -9.36 28.61 -18.55
N VAL A 218 -9.48 28.33 -17.26
CA VAL A 218 -9.82 29.29 -16.21
C VAL A 218 -8.68 29.29 -15.20
N SER A 219 -8.10 30.46 -14.91
CA SER A 219 -6.93 30.57 -14.01
C SER A 219 -7.25 31.29 -12.71
N LYS A 220 -8.26 32.17 -12.72
CA LYS A 220 -8.74 32.81 -11.51
C LYS A 220 -9.40 31.77 -10.61
N ASN A 221 -9.23 31.95 -9.29
CA ASN A 221 -9.85 31.14 -8.25
C ASN A 221 -9.61 29.61 -8.34
N SER A 222 -8.59 29.16 -9.08
CA SER A 222 -8.25 27.74 -9.19
C SER A 222 -8.19 27.11 -7.79
N PRO A 223 -8.85 25.96 -7.56
CA PRO A 223 -8.85 25.31 -6.25
C PRO A 223 -7.43 24.97 -5.79
N GLN A 224 -7.17 25.14 -4.49
CA GLN A 224 -5.85 24.95 -3.88
C GLN A 224 -5.84 23.88 -2.78
N VAL A 225 -7.00 23.33 -2.44
CA VAL A 225 -7.17 22.33 -1.38
C VAL A 225 -7.62 21.01 -2.01
N GLU A 226 -7.12 19.90 -1.47
CA GLU A 226 -7.55 18.56 -1.85
C GLU A 226 -9.06 18.37 -1.64
N SER A 227 -9.73 17.73 -2.57
CA SER A 227 -11.20 17.60 -2.59
C SER A 227 -11.65 16.34 -3.33
N PRO A 228 -12.83 15.78 -3.03
CA PRO A 228 -13.39 14.68 -3.81
C PRO A 228 -13.80 15.14 -5.21
N LEU A 229 -13.89 14.18 -6.14
CA LEU A 229 -14.61 14.35 -7.40
C LEU A 229 -16.08 14.02 -7.22
N ILE A 230 -16.93 14.84 -7.83
CA ILE A 230 -18.38 14.78 -7.71
C ILE A 230 -19.00 14.79 -9.11
N ALA A 231 -20.05 13.98 -9.28
CA ALA A 231 -21.00 14.11 -10.38
C ALA A 231 -22.42 14.14 -9.81
N ASN A 232 -23.24 15.07 -10.28
CA ASN A 232 -24.63 15.23 -9.84
C ASN A 232 -25.55 15.70 -10.96
N VAL A 233 -26.82 15.35 -10.86
CA VAL A 233 -27.89 15.97 -11.66
C VAL A 233 -28.88 16.53 -10.65
N TRP A 234 -29.11 17.84 -10.70
CA TRP A 234 -29.85 18.56 -9.67
C TRP A 234 -30.75 19.68 -10.24
N SER A 235 -31.69 20.16 -9.42
CA SER A 235 -32.55 21.29 -9.76
C SER A 235 -33.14 21.95 -8.51
N ASP A 236 -32.89 23.25 -8.38
CA ASP A 236 -33.43 24.14 -7.35
C ASP A 236 -34.47 25.16 -7.89
N GLY A 237 -34.68 25.18 -9.21
CA GLY A 237 -35.51 26.16 -9.93
C GLY A 237 -34.93 27.57 -9.99
N GLY A 238 -33.66 27.77 -9.61
CA GLY A 238 -33.00 29.06 -9.67
C GLY A 238 -33.01 29.64 -11.10
N PRO A 239 -33.34 30.93 -11.29
CA PRO A 239 -33.52 31.51 -12.63
C PRO A 239 -32.21 31.64 -13.42
N LEU A 240 -31.06 31.58 -12.73
CA LEU A 240 -29.73 31.70 -13.34
C LEU A 240 -29.15 30.36 -13.77
N TRP A 241 -29.60 29.24 -13.20
CA TRP A 241 -28.96 27.93 -13.36
C TRP A 241 -29.96 26.86 -13.84
N SER A 242 -30.59 26.12 -12.93
CA SER A 242 -31.40 24.97 -13.31
C SER A 242 -32.66 25.34 -14.11
N ARG A 243 -33.34 26.45 -13.75
CA ARG A 243 -34.64 26.87 -14.32
C ARG A 243 -35.73 25.78 -14.34
N GLY A 244 -35.58 24.76 -13.50
CA GLY A 244 -36.55 23.69 -13.31
C GLY A 244 -37.59 23.99 -12.24
N PRO A 245 -38.13 22.95 -11.57
CA PRO A 245 -37.81 21.53 -11.70
C PRO A 245 -38.28 20.89 -13.01
N PRO A 246 -37.74 19.71 -13.38
CA PRO A 246 -38.15 19.02 -14.60
C PRO A 246 -39.56 18.45 -14.48
N THR A 247 -40.30 18.43 -15.59
CA THR A 247 -41.67 17.86 -15.66
C THR A 247 -41.69 16.35 -15.94
N GLN A 248 -40.53 15.78 -16.29
CA GLN A 248 -40.30 14.36 -16.55
C GLN A 248 -39.01 13.94 -15.84
N ASP A 249 -38.78 12.63 -15.70
CA ASP A 249 -37.52 12.13 -15.15
C ASP A 249 -36.37 12.53 -16.09
N ALA A 250 -35.44 13.34 -15.58
CA ALA A 250 -34.27 13.81 -16.29
C ALA A 250 -33.05 12.97 -15.86
N ILE A 251 -32.45 12.24 -16.81
CA ILE A 251 -31.39 11.27 -16.50
C ILE A 251 -30.14 11.59 -17.31
N ALA A 252 -29.01 11.79 -16.63
CA ALA A 252 -27.69 11.74 -17.24
C ALA A 252 -27.16 10.31 -17.16
N THR A 253 -26.49 9.82 -18.20
CA THR A 253 -25.89 8.48 -18.19
C THR A 253 -24.39 8.59 -18.30
N ILE A 254 -23.64 7.91 -17.42
CA ILE A 254 -22.17 7.90 -17.39
C ILE A 254 -21.67 6.49 -17.73
N TYR A 255 -20.82 6.38 -18.75
CA TYR A 255 -20.18 5.11 -19.13
C TYR A 255 -18.89 4.86 -18.38
N TYR A 256 -18.04 5.87 -18.26
CA TYR A 256 -16.86 5.73 -17.42
C TYR A 256 -16.47 7.04 -16.77
N ILE A 257 -15.76 6.90 -15.65
CA ILE A 257 -14.95 7.97 -15.06
C ILE A 257 -13.51 7.48 -14.99
N LYS A 258 -12.59 8.31 -15.48
CA LYS A 258 -11.15 8.11 -15.31
C LYS A 258 -10.56 9.36 -14.66
N ALA A 259 -10.16 9.25 -13.40
CA ALA A 259 -9.53 10.34 -12.65
C ALA A 259 -8.08 10.00 -12.36
N GLU A 260 -7.16 10.70 -13.01
CA GLU A 260 -5.71 10.56 -12.83
C GLU A 260 -5.21 11.71 -11.93
N SER A 261 -4.53 11.44 -10.82
CA SER A 261 -4.09 12.46 -9.86
C SER A 261 -2.65 12.23 -9.37
N ASN A 262 -2.05 13.24 -8.71
CA ASN A 262 -0.69 13.14 -8.17
C ASN A 262 -0.62 12.59 -6.75
N ASP A 263 -1.75 12.51 -6.04
CA ASP A 263 -1.77 12.04 -4.66
C ASP A 263 -1.93 10.52 -4.60
N TYR A 264 -1.18 9.91 -3.69
CA TYR A 264 -1.33 8.50 -3.39
C TYR A 264 -2.59 8.29 -2.56
N ASN A 265 -3.41 7.30 -2.92
CA ASN A 265 -4.63 6.91 -2.21
C ASN A 265 -4.30 6.30 -0.83
N LEU A 266 -3.85 7.15 0.09
CA LEU A 266 -3.45 6.80 1.43
C LEU A 266 -4.68 6.72 2.33
N ARG A 267 -4.99 5.52 2.82
CA ARG A 267 -6.22 5.25 3.58
C ARG A 267 -5.86 4.68 4.95
N PRO A 268 -6.38 5.26 6.05
CA PRO A 268 -6.31 4.60 7.35
C PRO A 268 -6.88 3.19 7.27
N PHE A 269 -6.26 2.27 7.99
CA PHE A 269 -6.61 0.86 7.98
C PHE A 269 -6.73 0.33 9.41
N LYS A 270 -7.71 -0.55 9.61
CA LYS A 270 -7.85 -1.35 10.82
C LYS A 270 -8.07 -2.79 10.42
N VAL A 271 -7.36 -3.68 11.09
CA VAL A 271 -7.52 -5.12 10.93
C VAL A 271 -8.87 -5.53 11.50
N HIS A 272 -9.63 -6.28 10.71
CA HIS A 272 -10.82 -6.93 11.21
C HIS A 272 -11.01 -8.26 10.48
N ILE A 273 -10.84 -9.35 11.22
CA ILE A 273 -11.17 -10.69 10.75
C ILE A 273 -12.58 -11.06 11.25
N PRO A 274 -13.52 -11.43 10.36
CA PRO A 274 -14.86 -11.85 10.76
C PRO A 274 -14.83 -13.05 11.72
N ASP A 275 -15.73 -13.10 12.71
CA ASP A 275 -15.84 -14.23 13.65
C ASP A 275 -16.05 -15.57 12.94
N GLU A 276 -16.79 -15.56 11.82
CA GLU A 276 -17.02 -16.75 11.00
C GLU A 276 -15.72 -17.34 10.43
N GLU A 277 -14.76 -16.49 10.06
CA GLU A 277 -13.48 -16.93 9.48
C GLU A 277 -12.55 -17.51 10.55
N ILE A 278 -12.60 -16.94 11.77
CA ILE A 278 -11.90 -17.48 12.94
C ILE A 278 -12.45 -18.87 13.30
N GLU A 279 -13.77 -19.01 13.37
CA GLU A 279 -14.40 -20.30 13.69
C GLU A 279 -14.24 -21.34 12.56
N ARG A 280 -14.23 -20.90 11.29
CA ARG A 280 -13.87 -21.75 10.14
C ARG A 280 -12.46 -22.30 10.29
N THR A 281 -11.49 -21.44 10.60
CA THR A 281 -10.08 -21.82 10.78
C THR A 281 -9.89 -22.79 11.96
N LYS A 282 -10.56 -22.55 13.10
CA LYS A 282 -10.57 -23.50 14.23
C LYS A 282 -11.16 -24.84 13.84
N THR A 283 -12.24 -24.85 13.06
CA THR A 283 -12.87 -26.09 12.57
C THR A 283 -11.92 -26.86 11.66
N LEU A 284 -11.24 -26.19 10.74
CA LEU A 284 -10.21 -26.80 9.89
C LEU A 284 -9.10 -27.44 10.73
N LEU A 285 -8.54 -26.70 11.70
CA LEU A 285 -7.49 -27.21 12.59
C LEU A 285 -7.94 -28.46 13.36
N ARG A 286 -9.17 -28.49 13.90
CA ARG A 286 -9.73 -29.68 14.59
C ARG A 286 -9.81 -30.89 13.66
N MET A 287 -10.16 -30.68 12.39
CA MET A 287 -10.37 -31.74 11.40
C MET A 287 -9.07 -32.23 10.73
N GLN A 288 -8.04 -31.40 10.68
CA GLN A 288 -6.73 -31.79 10.15
C GLN A 288 -6.14 -32.93 10.98
N ARG A 289 -5.47 -33.88 10.33
CA ARG A 289 -4.85 -35.03 11.01
C ARG A 289 -3.34 -34.86 11.10
N LEU A 290 -2.76 -35.37 12.18
CA LEU A 290 -1.32 -35.56 12.35
C LEU A 290 -1.05 -37.06 12.53
N PRO A 291 0.10 -37.57 12.07
CA PRO A 291 0.51 -38.93 12.40
C PRO A 291 0.82 -39.07 13.89
N ASP A 292 0.50 -40.22 14.47
CA ASP A 292 0.83 -40.55 15.86
C ASP A 292 2.27 -41.06 16.02
N ASP A 293 2.84 -41.59 14.93
CA ASP A 293 4.21 -42.13 14.87
C ASP A 293 5.18 -41.19 14.14
N PRO A 294 6.49 -41.25 14.43
CA PRO A 294 7.49 -40.54 13.66
C PRO A 294 7.52 -40.99 12.18
N VAL A 295 8.02 -40.11 11.31
CA VAL A 295 8.12 -40.38 9.85
C VAL A 295 8.88 -41.69 9.56
N HIS A 296 9.94 -41.97 10.31
CA HIS A 296 10.61 -43.27 10.34
C HIS A 296 11.39 -43.45 11.67
N PRO A 297 11.83 -44.67 12.02
CA PRO A 297 12.65 -44.92 13.21
C PRO A 297 13.96 -44.13 13.19
N GLY A 298 14.35 -43.56 14.33
CA GLY A 298 15.63 -42.86 14.51
C GLY A 298 15.66 -41.38 14.11
N ILE A 299 14.54 -40.81 13.65
CA ILE A 299 14.44 -39.39 13.33
C ILE A 299 14.64 -38.51 14.58
N THR A 300 15.33 -37.39 14.42
CA THR A 300 15.68 -36.45 15.51
C THR A 300 15.17 -35.03 15.21
N SER A 301 15.36 -34.09 16.13
CA SER A 301 15.06 -32.67 15.90
C SER A 301 15.94 -32.02 14.83
N GLU A 302 17.08 -32.63 14.49
CA GLU A 302 17.95 -32.17 13.40
C GLU A 302 17.35 -32.47 12.02
N ASP A 303 16.41 -33.41 11.92
CA ASP A 303 15.72 -33.77 10.69
C ASP A 303 14.43 -32.94 10.45
N GLY A 304 14.10 -32.02 11.37
CA GLY A 304 12.93 -31.15 11.32
C GLY A 304 12.08 -31.18 12.59
N VAL A 305 10.87 -30.64 12.51
CA VAL A 305 9.92 -30.64 13.64
C VAL A 305 9.45 -32.05 13.97
N GLN A 306 9.56 -32.41 15.25
CA GLN A 306 9.10 -33.71 15.74
C GLN A 306 7.57 -33.78 15.79
N HIS A 307 7.01 -34.96 15.52
CA HIS A 307 5.55 -35.18 15.55
C HIS A 307 4.95 -34.81 16.91
N THR A 308 5.60 -35.15 18.02
CA THR A 308 5.20 -34.80 19.40
C THR A 308 5.09 -33.29 19.59
N TRP A 309 6.12 -32.53 19.16
CA TRP A 309 6.10 -31.08 19.20
C TRP A 309 4.95 -30.52 18.35
N MET A 310 4.71 -31.08 17.15
CA MET A 310 3.64 -30.61 16.27
C MET A 310 2.25 -30.85 16.86
N HIS A 311 2.04 -31.93 17.61
CA HIS A 311 0.77 -32.17 18.34
C HIS A 311 0.53 -31.10 19.41
N GLU A 312 1.56 -30.72 20.16
CA GLU A 312 1.49 -29.66 21.17
C GLU A 312 1.27 -28.28 20.51
N ALA A 313 2.06 -27.95 19.50
CA ALA A 313 1.97 -26.68 18.77
C ALA A 313 0.61 -26.51 18.09
N LYS A 314 0.03 -27.59 17.55
CA LYS A 314 -1.33 -27.57 17.00
C LYS A 314 -2.38 -27.29 18.08
N ARG A 315 -2.26 -27.90 19.26
CA ARG A 315 -3.17 -27.64 20.38
C ARG A 315 -3.10 -26.18 20.80
N HIS A 316 -1.88 -25.65 20.92
CA HIS A 316 -1.64 -24.24 21.21
C HIS A 316 -2.27 -23.33 20.15
N LEU A 317 -2.04 -23.59 18.87
CA LEU A 317 -2.62 -22.83 17.76
C LEU A 317 -4.16 -22.86 17.76
N LEU A 318 -4.78 -23.96 18.19
CA LEU A 318 -6.24 -24.08 18.28
C LEU A 318 -6.83 -23.24 19.44
N GLU A 319 -6.08 -23.12 20.53
CA GLU A 319 -6.47 -22.36 21.73
C GLU A 319 -6.07 -20.88 21.65
N PHE A 320 -5.17 -20.53 20.72
CA PHE A 320 -4.63 -19.20 20.56
C PHE A 320 -5.70 -18.17 20.18
N ASP A 321 -5.75 -17.07 20.94
CA ASP A 321 -6.72 -16.00 20.74
C ASP A 321 -6.22 -14.96 19.72
N TRP A 322 -6.69 -15.08 18.48
CA TRP A 322 -6.42 -14.09 17.42
C TRP A 322 -6.82 -12.66 17.81
N ARG A 323 -7.87 -12.46 18.62
CA ARG A 323 -8.33 -11.11 18.97
C ARG A 323 -7.27 -10.33 19.74
N THR A 324 -6.40 -11.01 20.49
CA THR A 324 -5.24 -10.39 21.13
C THR A 324 -4.26 -9.79 20.10
N VAL A 325 -3.98 -10.49 19.00
CA VAL A 325 -3.11 -10.01 17.91
C VAL A 325 -3.80 -8.89 17.14
N GLU A 326 -5.08 -9.04 16.82
CA GLU A 326 -5.86 -8.02 16.12
C GLU A 326 -5.90 -6.70 16.91
N ASN A 327 -6.16 -6.77 18.22
CA ASN A 327 -6.14 -5.61 19.10
C ASN A 327 -4.76 -4.96 19.17
N LYS A 328 -3.69 -5.76 19.20
CA LYS A 328 -2.32 -5.26 19.15
C LYS A 328 -2.04 -4.52 17.86
N LEU A 329 -2.34 -5.10 16.70
CA LEU A 329 -2.18 -4.44 15.40
C LEU A 329 -2.98 -3.14 15.34
N ASN A 330 -4.23 -3.18 15.79
CA ASN A 330 -5.12 -2.01 15.81
C ASN A 330 -4.75 -0.95 16.84
N SER A 331 -3.82 -1.23 17.77
CA SER A 331 -3.23 -0.19 18.62
C SER A 331 -2.26 0.71 17.86
N PHE A 332 -1.76 0.26 16.71
CA PHE A 332 -0.94 1.06 15.82
C PHE A 332 -1.76 1.80 14.75
N SER A 333 -1.17 2.87 14.24
CA SER A 333 -1.61 3.64 13.10
C SER A 333 -1.20 2.90 11.83
N GLN A 334 -2.18 2.25 11.20
CA GLN A 334 -1.99 1.45 9.99
C GLN A 334 -2.63 2.13 8.79
N TYR A 335 -2.04 1.91 7.62
CA TYR A 335 -2.48 2.51 6.38
C TYR A 335 -2.38 1.52 5.21
N LEU A 336 -3.22 1.73 4.22
CA LEU A 336 -3.09 1.15 2.89
C LEU A 336 -2.81 2.27 1.90
N VAL A 337 -1.88 2.02 0.98
CA VAL A 337 -1.62 2.89 -0.16
C VAL A 337 -1.48 2.07 -1.43
N THR A 338 -1.93 2.58 -2.57
CA THR A 338 -1.61 1.97 -3.85
C THR A 338 -0.31 2.57 -4.37
N ILE A 339 0.63 1.73 -4.79
CA ILE A 339 1.89 2.15 -5.44
C ILE A 339 2.13 1.19 -6.59
N GLU A 340 2.20 1.71 -7.81
CA GLU A 340 2.43 0.88 -9.03
C GLU A 340 1.41 -0.27 -9.16
N GLY A 341 0.15 -0.01 -8.78
CA GLY A 341 -0.95 -0.97 -8.85
C GLY A 341 -0.97 -2.03 -7.74
N ALA A 342 0.03 -2.05 -6.85
CA ALA A 342 0.00 -2.89 -5.66
C ALA A 342 -0.57 -2.14 -4.46
N THR A 343 -1.40 -2.82 -3.69
CA THR A 343 -1.76 -2.35 -2.35
C THR A 343 -0.60 -2.64 -1.41
N ILE A 344 -0.07 -1.59 -0.78
CA ILE A 344 0.98 -1.66 0.23
C ILE A 344 0.35 -1.30 1.57
N HIS A 345 0.34 -2.27 2.47
CA HIS A 345 0.00 -2.08 3.87
C HIS A 345 1.24 -1.67 4.67
N PHE A 346 1.09 -0.74 5.61
CA PHE A 346 2.17 -0.36 6.51
C PHE A 346 1.67 0.21 7.84
N ILE A 347 2.49 0.06 8.88
CA ILE A 347 2.38 0.83 10.12
C ILE A 347 3.17 2.13 9.95
N HIS A 348 2.63 3.25 10.43
CA HIS A 348 3.34 4.53 10.53
C HIS A 348 3.07 5.20 11.87
N GLU A 349 4.02 5.08 12.78
CA GLU A 349 3.97 5.72 14.10
C GLU A 349 4.86 6.95 14.12
N LYS A 350 4.25 8.11 14.34
CA LYS A 350 4.97 9.39 14.40
C LYS A 350 5.36 9.72 15.83
N SER A 351 6.62 10.07 16.02
CA SER A 351 7.08 10.61 17.29
C SER A 351 6.56 12.03 17.48
N LYS A 352 6.38 12.42 18.76
CA LYS A 352 6.13 13.83 19.12
C LYS A 352 7.41 14.66 19.10
N SER A 353 8.59 14.04 19.00
CA SER A 353 9.87 14.74 18.93
C SER A 353 10.03 15.45 17.58
N LYS A 354 10.44 16.72 17.60
CA LYS A 354 10.75 17.48 16.38
C LYS A 354 12.04 17.02 15.69
N SER A 355 12.90 16.29 16.39
CA SER A 355 14.15 15.73 15.85
C SER A 355 14.02 14.24 15.54
N ALA A 356 12.79 13.72 15.42
CA ALA A 356 12.57 12.33 15.06
C ALA A 356 13.16 12.03 13.68
N ILE A 357 13.92 10.93 13.59
CA ILE A 357 14.48 10.46 12.32
C ILE A 357 13.45 9.53 11.66
N PRO A 358 13.13 9.68 10.37
CA PRO A 358 12.30 8.71 9.65
C PRO A 358 13.04 7.38 9.51
N LEU A 359 12.49 6.32 10.09
CA LEU A 359 13.08 4.98 10.17
C LEU A 359 12.17 3.97 9.46
N LEU A 360 12.66 3.40 8.37
CA LEU A 360 12.05 2.30 7.66
C LEU A 360 12.53 0.96 8.24
N LEU A 361 11.63 0.16 8.82
CA LEU A 361 11.92 -1.20 9.30
C LEU A 361 11.37 -2.24 8.32
N LEU A 362 12.23 -3.12 7.82
CA LEU A 362 11.86 -4.15 6.84
C LEU A 362 11.97 -5.55 7.45
N HIS A 363 10.84 -6.25 7.53
CA HIS A 363 10.79 -7.66 7.97
C HIS A 363 11.25 -8.60 6.84
N GLY A 364 11.29 -9.91 7.13
CA GLY A 364 11.55 -10.96 6.15
C GLY A 364 10.53 -12.09 6.16
N TRP A 365 10.97 -13.29 5.82
CA TRP A 365 10.20 -14.53 5.81
C TRP A 365 10.82 -15.55 6.79
N PRO A 366 10.03 -16.35 7.54
CA PRO A 366 8.58 -16.42 7.57
C PRO A 366 8.00 -15.47 8.63
N SER A 367 8.33 -14.19 8.55
CA SER A 367 7.90 -13.14 9.48
C SER A 367 6.83 -12.22 8.87
N SER A 368 6.48 -11.16 9.59
CA SER A 368 5.63 -10.06 9.12
C SER A 368 5.97 -8.77 9.89
N ILE A 369 5.19 -7.71 9.68
CA ILE A 369 5.25 -6.48 10.49
C ILE A 369 5.14 -6.74 12.01
N LEU A 370 4.58 -7.88 12.41
CA LEU A 370 4.48 -8.27 13.82
C LEU A 370 5.86 -8.43 14.48
N GLU A 371 6.93 -8.72 13.72
CA GLU A 371 8.28 -8.84 14.26
C GLU A 371 8.71 -7.63 15.11
N PHE A 372 8.20 -6.45 14.75
CA PHE A 372 8.61 -5.20 15.36
C PHE A 372 7.67 -4.73 16.48
N HIS A 373 6.62 -5.49 16.84
CA HIS A 373 5.60 -5.02 17.79
C HIS A 373 6.16 -4.61 19.16
N LYS A 374 7.29 -5.21 19.58
CA LYS A 374 7.99 -4.91 20.85
C LYS A 374 8.91 -3.69 20.78
N VAL A 375 9.31 -3.25 19.59
CA VAL A 375 10.30 -2.17 19.41
C VAL A 375 9.70 -0.85 18.91
N ILE A 376 8.48 -0.86 18.38
CA ILE A 376 7.80 0.35 17.89
C ILE A 376 7.71 1.43 18.98
N GLU A 377 7.10 1.10 20.12
CA GLU A 377 6.86 2.10 21.18
C GLU A 377 8.18 2.68 21.72
N PRO A 378 9.21 1.87 22.05
CA PRO A 378 10.51 2.41 22.44
C PRO A 378 11.15 3.29 21.36
N LEU A 379 11.09 2.92 20.09
CA LEU A 379 11.70 3.74 19.02
C LEU A 379 10.99 5.08 18.84
N VAL A 380 9.67 5.11 18.99
CA VAL A 380 8.83 6.31 18.81
C VAL A 380 8.93 7.25 20.01
N ASN A 381 8.81 6.70 21.23
CA ASN A 381 8.81 7.45 22.49
C ASN A 381 10.14 7.28 23.22
N ALA A 382 11.22 7.78 22.62
CA ALA A 382 12.53 7.68 23.23
C ALA A 382 12.62 8.49 24.54
N PRO A 383 13.33 7.97 25.58
CA PRO A 383 13.66 8.74 26.76
C PRO A 383 14.45 10.01 26.42
N ASP A 384 14.40 11.01 27.31
CA ASP A 384 15.11 12.28 27.13
C ASP A 384 16.60 12.07 26.81
N GLY A 385 17.08 12.78 25.81
CA GLY A 385 18.47 12.70 25.34
C GLY A 385 18.78 11.52 24.43
N GLN A 386 17.83 10.63 24.17
CA GLN A 386 17.96 9.56 23.17
C GLN A 386 17.25 9.91 21.86
N GLN A 387 17.67 9.27 20.77
CA GLN A 387 17.10 9.52 19.45
C GLN A 387 15.71 8.87 19.33
N ALA A 388 14.70 9.67 19.01
CA ALA A 388 13.37 9.20 18.66
C ALA A 388 13.22 9.00 17.15
N PHE A 389 12.25 8.20 16.73
CA PHE A 389 12.01 7.88 15.33
C PHE A 389 10.56 8.04 14.92
N ASP A 390 10.33 8.50 13.69
CA ASP A 390 9.07 8.21 12.99
C ASP A 390 9.23 6.82 12.38
N VAL A 391 8.51 5.84 12.90
CA VAL A 391 8.70 4.43 12.54
C VAL A 391 7.72 4.04 11.44
N VAL A 392 8.25 3.56 10.31
CA VAL A 392 7.48 3.07 9.16
C VAL A 392 7.79 1.60 8.93
N ILE A 393 6.77 0.76 8.90
CA ILE A 393 6.91 -0.70 8.77
C ILE A 393 5.96 -1.21 7.68
N PRO A 394 6.40 -1.30 6.42
CA PRO A 394 5.59 -1.91 5.38
C PRO A 394 5.52 -3.42 5.54
N SER A 395 4.35 -3.98 5.26
CA SER A 395 4.24 -5.39 4.90
C SER A 395 4.86 -5.58 3.53
N LEU A 396 5.84 -6.48 3.41
CA LEU A 396 6.48 -6.80 2.13
C LEU A 396 5.42 -7.25 1.09
N PRO A 397 5.62 -6.97 -0.21
CA PRO A 397 4.69 -7.40 -1.26
C PRO A 397 4.38 -8.91 -1.18
N GLY A 398 3.09 -9.25 -1.12
CA GLY A 398 2.60 -10.62 -0.99
C GLY A 398 2.50 -11.14 0.45
N VAL A 399 2.76 -10.33 1.47
CA VAL A 399 2.66 -10.68 2.89
C VAL A 399 1.53 -9.89 3.57
N GLY A 400 0.68 -10.58 4.34
CA GLY A 400 -0.39 -9.94 5.10
C GLY A 400 -1.37 -9.17 4.20
N TYR A 401 -1.51 -7.87 4.43
CA TYR A 401 -2.43 -7.02 3.67
C TYR A 401 -1.80 -6.35 2.44
N SER A 402 -0.52 -6.63 2.14
CA SER A 402 0.14 -6.14 0.92
C SER A 402 -0.03 -7.14 -0.23
N THR A 403 -0.47 -6.67 -1.39
CA THR A 403 -0.53 -7.49 -2.60
C THR A 403 0.85 -7.64 -3.25
N LEU A 404 0.99 -8.61 -4.14
CA LEU A 404 2.15 -8.66 -5.04
C LEU A 404 2.11 -7.47 -6.01
N LEU A 405 3.28 -7.10 -6.52
CA LEU A 405 3.37 -6.16 -7.64
C LEU A 405 2.72 -6.79 -8.88
N PRO A 406 1.80 -6.10 -9.59
CA PRO A 406 1.12 -6.63 -10.77
C PRO A 406 2.02 -6.58 -12.01
N LYS A 407 3.28 -7.00 -11.86
CA LYS A 407 4.33 -6.98 -12.88
C LYS A 407 5.00 -8.34 -12.98
N PRO A 408 4.93 -9.03 -14.14
CA PRO A 408 5.69 -10.25 -14.37
C PRO A 408 7.20 -10.01 -14.16
N GLY A 409 7.85 -10.90 -13.41
CA GLY A 409 9.29 -10.81 -13.16
C GLY A 409 9.69 -9.68 -12.20
N ALA A 410 8.76 -9.10 -11.44
CA ALA A 410 9.10 -8.19 -10.36
C ALA A 410 10.10 -8.83 -9.37
N THR A 411 11.05 -8.06 -8.86
CA THR A 411 12.07 -8.54 -7.91
C THR A 411 12.19 -7.61 -6.70
N VAL A 412 13.09 -7.93 -5.76
CA VAL A 412 13.46 -7.02 -4.66
C VAL A 412 13.94 -5.63 -5.10
N VAL A 413 14.37 -5.45 -6.36
CA VAL A 413 14.68 -4.12 -6.92
C VAL A 413 13.41 -3.28 -7.07
N ASP A 414 12.33 -3.89 -7.55
CA ASP A 414 11.03 -3.22 -7.66
C ASP A 414 10.45 -2.94 -6.27
N ASN A 415 10.59 -3.89 -5.33
CA ASN A 415 10.20 -3.65 -3.93
C ASN A 415 10.95 -2.45 -3.32
N ALA A 416 12.27 -2.35 -3.53
CA ALA A 416 13.05 -1.21 -3.06
C ALA A 416 12.55 0.11 -3.64
N ARG A 417 12.25 0.17 -4.94
CA ARG A 417 11.63 1.36 -5.55
C ARG A 417 10.28 1.71 -4.91
N VAL A 418 9.46 0.72 -4.59
CA VAL A 418 8.17 0.91 -3.92
C VAL A 418 8.35 1.43 -2.50
N PHE A 419 9.30 0.90 -1.73
CA PHE A 419 9.59 1.40 -0.38
C PHE A 419 10.19 2.80 -0.39
N ASP A 420 11.07 3.12 -1.34
CA ASP A 420 11.58 4.49 -1.50
C ASP A 420 10.46 5.47 -1.88
N THR A 421 9.56 5.06 -2.77
CA THR A 421 8.35 5.82 -3.14
C THR A 421 7.44 6.03 -1.93
N LEU A 422 7.24 5.01 -1.10
CA LEU A 422 6.48 5.10 0.15
C LEU A 422 7.10 6.16 1.08
N MET A 423 8.40 6.10 1.32
CA MET A 423 9.06 7.03 2.23
C MET A 423 9.05 8.47 1.70
N THR A 424 9.37 8.65 0.41
CA THR A 424 9.64 9.97 -0.15
C THR A 424 8.40 10.62 -0.76
N ASN A 425 7.70 9.94 -1.66
CA ASN A 425 6.59 10.52 -2.40
C ASN A 425 5.24 10.38 -1.68
N VAL A 426 5.01 9.29 -0.93
CA VAL A 426 3.76 9.10 -0.17
C VAL A 426 3.83 9.84 1.17
N LEU A 427 4.88 9.59 1.96
CA LEU A 427 5.01 10.13 3.32
C LEU A 427 5.76 11.46 3.39
N GLY A 428 6.41 11.88 2.29
CA GLY A 428 7.05 13.19 2.20
C GLY A 428 8.41 13.30 2.88
N TYR A 429 9.03 12.19 3.29
CA TYR A 429 10.36 12.24 3.91
C TYR A 429 11.43 12.44 2.84
N GLU A 430 12.08 13.62 2.82
CA GLU A 430 13.17 13.91 1.88
C GLU A 430 14.33 12.91 1.99
N THR A 431 14.66 12.53 3.23
CA THR A 431 15.65 11.50 3.53
C THR A 431 15.19 10.67 4.71
N TYR A 432 15.64 9.41 4.76
CA TYR A 432 15.30 8.45 5.82
C TYR A 432 16.46 7.50 6.08
N VAL A 433 16.34 6.70 7.14
CA VAL A 433 17.24 5.59 7.44
C VAL A 433 16.49 4.27 7.37
N GLY A 434 17.20 3.17 7.13
CA GLY A 434 16.60 1.85 7.01
C GLY A 434 17.27 0.82 7.91
N GLN A 435 16.47 -0.08 8.48
CA GLN A 435 16.92 -1.27 9.20
C GLN A 435 16.25 -2.51 8.61
N GLY A 436 16.98 -3.61 8.47
CA GLY A 436 16.40 -4.86 7.99
C GLY A 436 17.26 -6.09 8.27
N GLY A 437 16.58 -7.21 8.53
CA GLY A 437 17.11 -8.58 8.57
C GLY A 437 16.49 -9.43 7.45
N ASP A 438 17.01 -10.63 7.20
CA ASP A 438 16.44 -11.58 6.23
C ASP A 438 16.15 -10.94 4.83
N PHE A 439 14.99 -11.18 4.21
CA PHE A 439 14.58 -10.48 3.00
C PHE A 439 14.46 -8.97 3.19
N GLY A 440 14.20 -8.48 4.40
CA GLY A 440 14.27 -7.06 4.73
C GLY A 440 15.66 -6.49 4.49
N ALA A 441 16.72 -7.22 4.86
CA ALA A 441 18.10 -6.86 4.57
C ALA A 441 18.39 -6.89 3.05
N ILE A 442 17.83 -7.86 2.32
CA ILE A 442 17.97 -7.93 0.86
C ILE A 442 17.31 -6.71 0.19
N ASN A 443 16.09 -6.35 0.59
CA ASN A 443 15.40 -5.15 0.10
C ASN A 443 16.15 -3.86 0.51
N LEU A 444 16.66 -3.78 1.74
CA LEU A 444 17.46 -2.66 2.22
C LEU A 444 18.78 -2.52 1.43
N ARG A 445 19.41 -3.63 1.05
CA ARG A 445 20.59 -3.61 0.18
C ARG A 445 20.25 -3.07 -1.21
N GLN A 446 19.07 -3.36 -1.74
CA GLN A 446 18.59 -2.78 -3.00
C GLN A 446 18.26 -1.29 -2.87
N LEU A 447 17.70 -0.84 -1.74
CA LEU A 447 17.56 0.58 -1.42
C LEU A 447 18.93 1.27 -1.35
N GLN A 448 19.91 0.69 -0.67
CA GLN A 448 21.27 1.22 -0.61
C GLN A 448 21.91 1.28 -2.00
N THR A 449 21.73 0.25 -2.83
CA THR A 449 22.34 0.19 -4.17
C THR A 449 21.73 1.23 -5.12
N ASN A 450 20.42 1.45 -5.06
CA ASN A 450 19.70 2.20 -6.09
C ASN A 450 19.14 3.56 -5.62
N HIS A 451 19.04 3.78 -4.30
CA HIS A 451 18.35 4.91 -3.66
C HIS A 451 19.19 5.56 -2.54
N SER A 452 20.53 5.50 -2.60
CA SER A 452 21.40 6.17 -1.61
C SER A 452 21.31 7.70 -1.58
N ASN A 453 20.58 8.32 -2.53
CA ASN A 453 20.31 9.76 -2.49
C ASN A 453 19.26 10.13 -1.44
N THR A 454 18.37 9.20 -1.08
CA THR A 454 17.25 9.39 -0.15
C THR A 454 17.45 8.54 1.12
N LEU A 455 18.00 7.33 0.99
CA LEU A 455 18.46 6.51 2.10
C LEU A 455 19.81 7.04 2.63
N LYS A 456 19.81 7.69 3.79
CA LYS A 456 21.04 8.25 4.39
C LYS A 456 21.92 7.23 5.09
N LEU A 457 21.32 6.27 5.79
CA LEU A 457 22.01 5.25 6.56
C LEU A 457 21.25 3.93 6.49
N ALA A 458 21.98 2.82 6.49
CA ALA A 458 21.42 1.47 6.56
C ALA A 458 21.98 0.70 7.76
N LEU A 459 21.13 -0.04 8.47
CA LEU A 459 21.52 -0.92 9.56
C LEU A 459 21.08 -2.35 9.23
N PHE A 460 22.05 -3.23 9.01
CA PHE A 460 21.79 -4.61 8.61
C PHE A 460 21.87 -5.55 9.81
N GLN A 461 20.84 -6.34 10.04
CA GLN A 461 20.91 -7.48 10.98
C GLN A 461 21.41 -8.75 10.27
N MET A 462 21.42 -8.75 8.94
CA MET A 462 21.98 -9.81 8.11
C MET A 462 22.70 -9.17 6.92
N PHE A 463 23.95 -9.57 6.69
CA PHE A 463 24.74 -9.10 5.55
C PHE A 463 25.43 -10.30 4.90
N LEU A 464 25.18 -10.55 3.62
CA LEU A 464 25.62 -11.77 2.92
C LEU A 464 26.92 -11.53 2.12
N ALA A 465 27.97 -11.04 2.79
CA ALA A 465 29.24 -10.76 2.12
C ALA A 465 29.87 -12.06 1.55
N PRO A 466 30.32 -12.07 0.28
CA PRO A 466 31.08 -13.19 -0.25
C PRO A 466 32.37 -13.40 0.55
N ARG A 467 32.78 -14.66 0.70
CA ARG A 467 34.10 -15.00 1.24
C ARG A 467 35.19 -14.42 0.32
N PRO A 468 36.12 -13.60 0.84
CA PRO A 468 37.26 -13.13 0.06
C PRO A 468 38.10 -14.30 -0.46
N ALA A 469 38.63 -14.18 -1.68
CA ALA A 469 39.38 -15.27 -2.31
C ALA A 469 40.68 -15.62 -1.56
N ASP A 470 41.24 -14.67 -0.83
CA ASP A 470 42.44 -14.78 0.00
C ASP A 470 42.16 -15.24 1.44
N ALA A 471 40.90 -15.26 1.88
CA ALA A 471 40.48 -15.76 3.18
C ALA A 471 40.40 -17.30 3.16
N ILE A 472 41.55 -17.98 3.05
CA ILE A 472 41.64 -19.46 2.95
C ILE A 472 41.82 -20.19 4.29
N ASP A 473 42.17 -19.47 5.36
CA ASP A 473 42.41 -20.03 6.69
C ASP A 473 41.48 -19.37 7.72
N ASP A 474 40.43 -20.09 8.12
CA ASP A 474 39.44 -19.60 9.09
C ASP A 474 40.02 -19.47 10.50
N SER A 475 41.17 -20.07 10.80
CA SER A 475 41.84 -19.93 12.11
C SER A 475 42.38 -18.52 12.36
N LEU A 476 42.50 -17.70 11.31
CA LEU A 476 42.93 -16.31 11.37
C LEU A 476 41.79 -15.35 11.81
N LEU A 477 40.55 -15.82 11.84
CA LEU A 477 39.41 -15.05 12.29
C LEU A 477 39.31 -15.06 13.82
N SER A 478 38.69 -14.02 14.38
CA SER A 478 38.40 -13.99 15.81
C SER A 478 37.42 -15.11 16.21
N THR A 479 37.42 -15.51 17.49
CA THR A 479 36.50 -16.55 17.98
C THR A 479 35.03 -16.26 17.63
N PRO A 480 34.50 -15.03 17.79
CA PRO A 480 33.13 -14.72 17.35
C PRO A 480 32.93 -14.93 15.86
N GLU A 481 33.86 -14.50 15.01
CA GLU A 481 33.77 -14.68 13.55
C GLU A 481 33.83 -16.16 13.14
N GLN A 482 34.61 -16.99 13.83
CA GLN A 482 34.63 -18.44 13.61
C GLN A 482 33.26 -19.07 13.96
N THR A 483 32.63 -18.65 15.05
CA THR A 483 31.27 -19.07 15.40
C THR A 483 30.26 -18.67 14.32
N LEU A 484 30.34 -17.44 13.80
CA LEU A 484 29.46 -16.98 12.71
C LEU A 484 29.57 -17.88 11.46
N ILE A 485 30.80 -18.19 11.03
CA ILE A 485 31.03 -19.04 9.87
C ILE A 485 30.51 -20.46 10.13
N LYS A 486 30.71 -20.99 11.34
CA LYS A 486 30.17 -22.29 11.71
C LYS A 486 28.65 -22.31 11.60
N HIS A 487 27.96 -21.35 12.21
CA HIS A 487 26.49 -21.26 12.12
C HIS A 487 26.01 -21.09 10.67
N ALA A 488 26.69 -20.28 9.86
CA ALA A 488 26.37 -20.13 8.44
C ALA A 488 26.59 -21.43 7.65
N ALA A 489 27.62 -22.21 7.97
CA ALA A 489 27.88 -23.50 7.36
C ALA A 489 26.84 -24.56 7.77
N ASP A 490 26.50 -24.64 9.05
CA ASP A 490 25.47 -25.54 9.58
C ASP A 490 24.11 -25.24 8.93
N PHE A 491 23.72 -23.96 8.85
CA PHE A 491 22.48 -23.55 8.20
C PHE A 491 22.45 -23.92 6.71
N ARG A 492 23.57 -23.76 5.98
CA ARG A 492 23.63 -24.16 4.56
C ARG A 492 23.48 -25.67 4.38
N LEU A 493 23.97 -26.46 5.33
CA LEU A 493 23.91 -27.92 5.26
C LEU A 493 22.51 -28.45 5.56
N PHE A 494 21.82 -27.89 6.57
CA PHE A 494 20.57 -28.45 7.10
C PHE A 494 19.32 -27.56 6.93
N GLY A 495 19.48 -26.25 6.70
CA GLY A 495 18.41 -25.25 6.71
C GLY A 495 17.93 -24.75 5.33
N ASP A 496 18.74 -24.89 4.27
CA ASP A 496 18.49 -24.30 2.94
C ASP A 496 17.40 -25.03 2.10
N GLY A 497 16.85 -26.15 2.57
CA GLY A 497 15.85 -26.93 1.82
C GLY A 497 14.61 -26.13 1.44
N HIS A 498 14.12 -25.28 2.36
CA HIS A 498 12.96 -24.42 2.10
C HIS A 498 13.24 -23.40 0.98
N PHE A 499 14.45 -22.82 0.99
CA PHE A 499 14.88 -21.82 0.02
C PHE A 499 14.87 -22.41 -1.39
N LEU A 500 15.41 -23.62 -1.57
CA LEU A 500 15.42 -24.30 -2.86
C LEU A 500 13.99 -24.58 -3.37
N VAL A 501 13.10 -25.08 -2.50
CA VAL A 501 11.70 -25.36 -2.87
C VAL A 501 10.98 -24.06 -3.24
N GLN A 502 11.13 -23.00 -2.45
CA GLN A 502 10.47 -21.71 -2.67
C GLN A 502 11.03 -20.97 -3.90
N CYS A 503 12.32 -21.07 -4.21
CA CYS A 503 12.87 -20.50 -5.44
C CYS A 503 12.35 -21.20 -6.70
N ASN A 504 12.12 -22.52 -6.65
CA ASN A 504 11.91 -23.32 -7.86
C ASN A 504 10.47 -23.78 -8.06
N ARG A 505 9.72 -24.01 -6.98
CA ARG A 505 8.40 -24.66 -6.99
C ARG A 505 7.41 -23.97 -6.03
N VAL A 506 7.48 -22.64 -5.93
CA VAL A 506 6.64 -21.84 -5.02
C VAL A 506 5.14 -22.11 -5.18
N SER A 507 4.67 -22.25 -6.41
CA SER A 507 3.25 -22.54 -6.68
C SER A 507 2.85 -23.91 -6.12
N THR A 508 3.70 -24.93 -6.26
CA THR A 508 3.42 -26.28 -5.75
C THR A 508 3.36 -26.30 -4.23
N ILE A 509 4.38 -25.75 -3.55
CA ILE A 509 4.40 -25.74 -2.08
C ILE A 509 3.35 -24.78 -1.51
N GLY A 510 3.09 -23.66 -2.18
CA GLY A 510 2.06 -22.69 -1.82
C GLY A 510 0.65 -23.29 -1.89
N LEU A 511 0.31 -24.00 -2.96
CA LEU A 511 -0.99 -24.68 -3.08
C LEU A 511 -1.16 -25.79 -2.02
N ALA A 512 -0.08 -26.47 -1.63
CA ALA A 512 -0.13 -27.47 -0.57
C ALA A 512 -0.47 -26.87 0.81
N MET A 513 -0.17 -25.58 1.03
CA MET A 513 -0.35 -24.89 2.31
C MET A 513 -1.42 -23.79 2.32
N TYR A 514 -2.02 -23.45 1.17
CA TYR A 514 -2.84 -22.23 0.96
C TYR A 514 -3.93 -21.98 2.02
N ASP A 515 -4.69 -23.00 2.38
CA ASP A 515 -5.75 -22.97 3.42
C ASP A 515 -5.46 -24.04 4.49
N ASN A 516 -4.18 -24.18 4.86
CA ASN A 516 -3.70 -25.22 5.77
C ASN A 516 -2.71 -24.65 6.81
N PRO A 517 -3.22 -24.06 7.91
CA PRO A 517 -2.39 -23.43 8.93
C PRO A 517 -1.50 -24.44 9.68
N GLN A 518 -1.92 -25.70 9.84
CA GLN A 518 -1.10 -26.76 10.43
C GLN A 518 0.14 -27.05 9.56
N ALA A 519 -0.04 -27.16 8.24
CA ALA A 519 1.08 -27.39 7.31
C ALA A 519 2.03 -26.19 7.26
N TYR A 520 1.48 -24.97 7.23
CA TYR A 520 2.29 -23.76 7.25
C TYR A 520 3.10 -23.62 8.54
N LEU A 521 2.47 -23.87 9.71
CA LEU A 521 3.16 -23.91 11.00
C LEU A 521 4.33 -24.90 10.98
N ALA A 522 4.11 -26.14 10.52
CA ALA A 522 5.17 -27.14 10.42
C ALA A 522 6.32 -26.69 9.49
N TRP A 523 6.00 -26.04 8.37
CA TRP A 523 6.99 -25.59 7.39
C TRP A 523 7.89 -24.47 7.91
N MET A 524 7.33 -23.52 8.66
CA MET A 524 8.07 -22.39 9.22
C MET A 524 8.73 -22.71 10.58
N ALA A 525 8.22 -23.69 11.33
CA ALA A 525 8.57 -23.89 12.73
C ALA A 525 10.05 -24.12 13.00
N PHE A 526 10.71 -24.94 12.18
CA PHE A 526 12.14 -25.20 12.33
C PHE A 526 12.97 -23.91 12.38
N LYS A 527 12.58 -22.87 11.63
CA LYS A 527 13.33 -21.61 11.54
C LYS A 527 13.21 -20.81 12.85
N TYR A 528 12.03 -20.82 13.45
CA TYR A 528 11.78 -20.22 14.76
C TYR A 528 12.48 -21.00 15.87
N ILE A 529 12.40 -22.33 15.86
CA ILE A 529 13.08 -23.20 16.84
C ILE A 529 14.60 -22.98 16.80
N LYS A 530 15.23 -22.98 15.62
CA LYS A 530 16.68 -22.74 15.52
C LYS A 530 17.07 -21.32 15.93
N ALA A 531 16.22 -20.32 15.66
CA ALA A 531 16.46 -18.97 16.16
C ALA A 531 16.43 -18.90 17.70
N LEU A 532 15.59 -19.71 18.37
CA LEU A 532 15.59 -19.86 19.83
C LEU A 532 16.83 -20.60 20.33
N GLU A 533 17.12 -21.78 19.76
CA GLU A 533 18.23 -22.65 20.19
C GLU A 533 19.60 -21.95 20.06
N TRP A 534 19.81 -21.18 19.00
CA TRP A 534 21.07 -20.48 18.76
C TRP A 534 21.11 -19.08 19.37
N GLY A 535 19.95 -18.53 19.74
CA GLY A 535 19.81 -17.14 20.18
C GLY A 535 20.20 -16.86 21.62
N ASN A 536 20.54 -17.90 22.41
CA ASN A 536 20.84 -17.79 23.84
C ASN A 536 19.78 -16.95 24.60
N LEU A 537 18.50 -17.19 24.29
CA LEU A 537 17.40 -16.38 24.77
C LEU A 537 16.99 -16.79 26.19
N PRO A 538 16.51 -15.84 27.01
CA PRO A 538 15.89 -16.14 28.30
C PRO A 538 14.72 -17.13 28.19
N GLU A 539 14.60 -18.03 29.18
CA GLU A 539 13.59 -19.10 29.23
C GLU A 539 12.12 -18.60 29.13
N ASP A 540 11.83 -17.40 29.60
CA ASP A 540 10.52 -16.76 29.47
C ASP A 540 10.20 -16.33 28.03
N ILE A 541 11.21 -15.92 27.25
CA ILE A 541 11.07 -15.67 25.82
C ILE A 541 10.79 -16.99 25.09
N HIS A 542 11.48 -18.08 25.44
CA HIS A 542 11.22 -19.41 24.86
C HIS A 542 9.75 -19.83 25.00
N LYS A 543 9.15 -19.61 26.17
CA LYS A 543 7.76 -19.98 26.46
C LYS A 543 6.73 -19.21 25.66
N THR A 544 7.02 -17.95 25.34
CA THR A 544 6.08 -17.05 24.64
C THR A 544 6.32 -17.01 23.13
N PHE A 545 7.43 -17.57 22.63
CA PHE A 545 7.77 -17.50 21.20
C PHE A 545 6.78 -18.26 20.30
N ILE A 546 6.11 -19.29 20.82
CA ILE A 546 5.07 -20.00 20.09
C ILE A 546 3.87 -19.09 19.76
N ASP A 547 3.61 -18.07 20.59
CA ASP A 547 2.58 -17.07 20.31
C ASP A 547 2.95 -16.22 19.10
N GLU A 548 4.22 -15.88 18.94
CA GLU A 548 4.72 -15.13 17.76
C GLU A 548 4.54 -15.96 16.48
N MET A 549 4.79 -17.28 16.56
CA MET A 549 4.56 -18.21 15.45
C MET A 549 3.07 -18.31 15.10
N CYS A 550 2.21 -18.48 16.11
CA CYS A 550 0.76 -18.56 15.91
C CYS A 550 0.21 -17.26 15.30
N SER A 551 0.72 -16.11 15.75
CA SER A 551 0.34 -14.79 15.23
C SER A 551 0.64 -14.67 13.73
N VAL A 552 1.83 -15.09 13.29
CA VAL A 552 2.18 -15.06 11.85
C VAL A 552 1.40 -16.11 11.06
N VAL A 553 1.24 -17.34 11.56
CA VAL A 553 0.45 -18.39 10.88
C VAL A 553 -0.97 -17.91 10.62
N LEU A 554 -1.64 -17.39 11.65
CA LEU A 554 -3.01 -16.90 11.55
C LEU A 554 -3.11 -15.65 10.69
N LEU A 555 -2.15 -14.72 10.77
CA LEU A 555 -2.12 -13.56 9.88
C LEU A 555 -2.11 -13.99 8.40
N GLN A 556 -1.21 -14.90 8.02
CA GLN A 556 -1.09 -15.34 6.63
C GLN A 556 -2.30 -16.20 6.21
N GLN A 557 -2.86 -16.99 7.12
CA GLN A 557 -4.09 -17.76 6.89
C GLN A 557 -5.28 -16.84 6.61
N TYR A 558 -5.56 -15.88 7.49
CA TYR A 558 -6.72 -15.00 7.36
C TYR A 558 -6.62 -14.00 6.21
N THR A 559 -5.39 -13.64 5.81
CA THR A 559 -5.17 -12.80 4.63
C THR A 559 -5.03 -13.61 3.33
N GLY A 560 -5.03 -14.94 3.40
CA GLY A 560 -4.85 -15.81 2.24
C GLY A 560 -3.48 -15.70 1.59
N THR A 561 -2.45 -15.25 2.32
CA THR A 561 -1.13 -14.89 1.77
C THR A 561 -0.01 -15.88 2.08
N ILE A 562 -0.32 -17.07 2.62
CA ILE A 562 0.67 -18.15 2.81
C ILE A 562 1.48 -18.39 1.53
N HIS A 563 0.80 -18.63 0.42
CA HIS A 563 1.42 -18.92 -0.86
C HIS A 563 2.16 -17.71 -1.48
N THR A 564 1.61 -16.49 -1.37
CA THR A 564 2.22 -15.28 -1.92
C THR A 564 3.43 -14.81 -1.12
N SER A 565 3.45 -15.05 0.19
CA SER A 565 4.57 -14.66 1.08
C SER A 565 5.91 -15.28 0.66
N MET A 566 5.86 -16.42 -0.05
CA MET A 566 7.02 -17.15 -0.53
C MET A 566 7.45 -16.73 -1.95
N VAL A 567 6.63 -15.96 -2.68
CA VAL A 567 6.88 -15.64 -4.10
C VAL A 567 8.16 -14.83 -4.29
N MET A 568 8.55 -14.03 -3.30
CA MET A 568 9.80 -13.27 -3.34
C MET A 568 11.05 -14.16 -3.50
N TYR A 569 11.02 -15.40 -3.03
CA TYR A 569 12.08 -16.39 -3.26
C TYR A 569 12.19 -16.77 -4.72
N GLN A 570 11.08 -17.02 -5.41
CA GLN A 570 11.09 -17.34 -6.83
C GLN A 570 11.49 -16.13 -7.67
N GLN A 571 10.95 -14.96 -7.33
CA GLN A 571 11.19 -13.71 -8.05
C GLN A 571 12.64 -13.22 -7.94
N SER A 572 13.27 -13.39 -6.78
CA SER A 572 14.59 -12.81 -6.50
C SER A 572 15.70 -13.87 -6.41
N GLY A 573 15.35 -15.13 -6.10
CA GLY A 573 16.23 -16.29 -6.20
C GLY A 573 17.58 -16.17 -5.49
N ILE A 574 18.52 -16.98 -5.95
CA ILE A 574 19.94 -16.95 -5.53
C ILE A 574 20.64 -15.65 -5.95
N GLN A 575 20.23 -15.06 -7.07
CA GLN A 575 20.89 -13.91 -7.67
C GLN A 575 20.88 -12.70 -6.73
N TYR A 576 19.70 -12.31 -6.23
CA TYR A 576 19.60 -11.16 -5.31
C TYR A 576 19.95 -11.52 -3.87
N GLY A 577 19.87 -12.81 -3.51
CA GLY A 577 20.39 -13.32 -2.24
C GLY A 577 21.92 -13.36 -2.16
N ARG A 578 22.67 -13.41 -3.27
CA ARG A 578 24.14 -13.65 -3.22
C ARG A 578 25.00 -12.78 -4.16
N GLU A 579 24.55 -12.47 -5.38
CA GLU A 579 25.38 -11.74 -6.36
C GLU A 579 25.37 -10.23 -6.10
N GLU A 580 24.23 -9.68 -5.71
CA GLU A 580 24.10 -8.23 -5.44
C GLU A 580 24.91 -7.78 -4.23
N TRP A 581 25.12 -8.65 -3.26
CA TRP A 581 25.96 -8.38 -2.10
C TRP A 581 27.44 -8.24 -2.45
N LYS A 582 27.86 -8.72 -3.64
CA LYS A 582 29.23 -8.51 -4.16
C LYS A 582 29.44 -7.08 -4.67
N LYS A 583 28.36 -6.40 -5.10
CA LYS A 583 28.47 -5.06 -5.69
C LYS A 583 28.90 -4.04 -4.64
N ASN A 584 29.72 -3.08 -5.05
CA ASN A 584 30.14 -1.96 -4.23
C ASN A 584 30.01 -0.65 -5.06
N PRO A 585 28.77 -0.20 -5.36
CA PRO A 585 28.57 1.01 -6.15
C PRO A 585 29.18 2.26 -5.47
N PRO A 586 29.61 3.26 -6.25
CA PRO A 586 30.06 4.53 -5.68
C PRO A 586 28.93 5.24 -4.94
N ASN A 587 29.27 6.04 -3.93
CA ASN A 587 28.32 6.87 -3.15
C ASN A 587 27.21 6.09 -2.40
N GLN A 588 27.51 4.87 -1.95
CA GLN A 588 26.59 4.15 -1.06
C GLN A 588 26.39 4.89 0.26
N ALA A 589 25.15 4.86 0.75
CA ALA A 589 24.82 5.23 2.12
C ALA A 589 25.73 4.49 3.11
N PRO A 590 26.38 5.18 4.06
CA PRO A 590 27.10 4.54 5.15
C PRO A 590 26.21 3.58 5.92
N PHE A 591 26.78 2.48 6.39
CA PHE A 591 25.99 1.43 7.02
C PHE A 591 26.64 0.83 8.25
N GLY A 592 25.80 0.19 9.05
CA GLY A 592 26.18 -0.59 10.21
C GLY A 592 25.71 -2.04 10.12
N VAL A 593 26.30 -2.93 10.93
CA VAL A 593 25.86 -4.33 11.04
C VAL A 593 25.66 -4.75 12.50
N GLN A 594 24.49 -5.33 12.78
CA GLN A 594 24.15 -5.92 14.07
C GLN A 594 24.41 -7.43 14.02
N HIS A 595 25.20 -7.95 14.94
CA HIS A 595 25.56 -9.37 15.01
C HIS A 595 24.97 -10.00 16.27
N PHE A 596 23.75 -10.52 16.17
CA PHE A 596 23.11 -11.27 17.25
C PHE A 596 23.49 -12.76 17.18
N GLU A 597 23.82 -13.35 18.33
CA GLU A 597 24.37 -14.71 18.50
C GLU A 597 23.70 -15.79 17.62
N GLY A 598 22.36 -15.84 17.63
CA GLY A 598 21.58 -16.86 16.92
C GLY A 598 21.17 -16.50 15.50
N THR A 599 21.73 -15.44 14.92
CA THR A 599 21.43 -15.08 13.53
C THR A 599 22.20 -15.99 12.58
N TYR A 600 21.47 -16.69 11.73
CA TYR A 600 22.09 -17.50 10.67
C TYR A 600 22.51 -16.63 9.48
N LEU A 601 23.46 -17.13 8.69
CA LEU A 601 23.99 -16.46 7.49
C LEU A 601 24.73 -15.13 7.75
N LEU A 602 25.19 -14.88 8.97
CA LEU A 602 26.09 -13.76 9.25
C LEU A 602 27.47 -13.98 8.60
N THR A 603 28.09 -12.87 8.19
CA THR A 603 29.46 -12.88 7.65
C THR A 603 30.38 -12.03 8.52
N PRO A 604 31.67 -12.42 8.63
CA PRO A 604 32.67 -11.64 9.37
C PRO A 604 32.68 -10.15 8.98
N PRO A 605 32.74 -9.20 9.93
CA PRO A 605 32.85 -7.78 9.65
C PRO A 605 34.05 -7.44 8.75
N SER A 606 35.14 -8.20 8.88
CA SER A 606 36.33 -8.10 8.03
C SER A 606 36.00 -8.31 6.54
N TRP A 607 35.03 -9.19 6.22
CA TRP A 607 34.59 -9.42 4.85
C TRP A 607 33.60 -8.35 4.40
N VAL A 608 32.65 -7.97 5.27
CA VAL A 608 31.64 -6.95 4.97
C VAL A 608 32.25 -5.61 4.56
N LYS A 609 33.35 -5.19 5.21
CA LYS A 609 34.07 -3.93 4.90
C LYS A 609 34.51 -3.81 3.43
N ASN A 610 34.67 -4.93 2.71
CA ASN A 610 35.04 -4.91 1.29
C ASN A 610 33.87 -4.50 0.37
N HIS A 611 32.65 -4.41 0.89
CA HIS A 611 31.42 -4.22 0.12
C HIS A 611 30.72 -2.88 0.37
N GLY A 612 31.41 -1.92 0.99
CA GLY A 612 30.98 -0.53 1.09
C GLY A 612 31.43 0.15 2.39
N PRO A 613 30.93 1.38 2.65
CA PRO A 613 31.30 2.18 3.82
C PRO A 613 30.64 1.68 5.12
N MET A 614 31.11 0.54 5.63
CA MET A 614 30.71 0.03 6.94
C MET A 614 31.38 0.86 8.05
N ILE A 615 30.62 1.71 8.72
CA ILE A 615 31.13 2.67 9.72
C ILE A 615 30.86 2.22 11.16
N TRP A 616 30.09 1.14 11.35
CA TRP A 616 29.77 0.60 12.66
C TRP A 616 29.43 -0.90 12.59
N HIS A 617 29.72 -1.64 13.65
CA HIS A 617 29.16 -2.97 13.86
C HIS A 617 29.19 -3.32 15.35
N GLN A 618 28.29 -4.20 15.80
CA GLN A 618 28.20 -4.61 17.20
C GLN A 618 27.82 -6.08 17.35
N TYR A 619 28.49 -6.76 18.29
CA TYR A 619 28.17 -8.14 18.68
C TYR A 619 27.29 -8.16 19.93
N HIS A 620 26.30 -9.05 19.92
CA HIS A 620 25.38 -9.32 21.03
C HIS A 620 25.39 -10.81 21.36
N LYS A 621 25.49 -11.14 22.65
CA LYS A 621 25.56 -12.53 23.17
C LYS A 621 24.19 -13.19 23.37
N SER A 622 23.12 -12.46 23.04
CA SER A 622 21.72 -12.87 23.13
C SER A 622 21.01 -12.29 21.91
N GLY A 623 19.91 -12.89 21.50
CA GLY A 623 19.20 -12.56 20.28
C GLY A 623 19.56 -13.50 19.13
N GLY A 624 18.68 -13.58 18.14
CA GLY A 624 18.89 -14.43 16.98
C GLY A 624 18.33 -13.80 15.71
N HIS A 625 17.91 -14.64 14.76
CA HIS A 625 17.39 -14.17 13.47
C HIS A 625 16.19 -13.22 13.59
N PHE A 626 15.39 -13.32 14.66
CA PHE A 626 14.28 -12.42 14.96
C PHE A 626 14.63 -11.47 16.10
N ALA A 627 15.66 -10.64 15.94
CA ALA A 627 16.24 -9.86 17.04
C ALA A 627 15.26 -8.86 17.66
N ALA A 628 14.36 -8.25 16.88
CA ALA A 628 13.32 -7.36 17.42
C ALA A 628 12.32 -8.09 18.35
N LEU A 629 12.21 -9.42 18.26
CA LEU A 629 11.42 -10.24 19.18
C LEU A 629 12.23 -10.83 20.33
N GLY A 630 13.45 -11.28 20.06
CA GLY A 630 14.30 -12.01 21.02
C GLY A 630 15.22 -11.12 21.87
N ALA A 631 15.67 -10.00 21.33
CA ALA A 631 16.53 -9.02 22.00
C ALA A 631 16.08 -7.57 21.68
N PRO A 632 14.81 -7.22 22.00
CA PRO A 632 14.22 -5.94 21.60
C PRO A 632 14.98 -4.73 22.16
N GLN A 633 15.53 -4.83 23.36
CA GLN A 633 16.25 -3.72 24.00
C GLN A 633 17.54 -3.42 23.24
N GLU A 634 18.36 -4.43 22.98
CA GLU A 634 19.61 -4.33 22.22
C GLU A 634 19.34 -3.82 20.79
N PHE A 635 18.27 -4.31 20.16
CA PHE A 635 17.84 -3.83 18.84
C PHE A 635 17.56 -2.32 18.84
N VAL A 636 16.80 -1.84 19.84
CA VAL A 636 16.43 -0.43 19.99
C VAL A 636 17.66 0.43 20.27
N ASP A 637 18.54 -0.02 21.17
CA ASP A 637 19.74 0.69 21.58
C ASP A 637 20.72 0.87 20.41
N ASP A 638 20.91 -0.18 19.60
CA ASP A 638 21.70 -0.12 18.38
C ASP A 638 21.13 0.90 17.37
N CYS A 639 19.82 0.87 17.12
CA CYS A 639 19.16 1.82 16.23
C CYS A 639 19.39 3.27 16.69
N ARG A 640 19.15 3.53 17.98
CA ARG A 640 19.34 4.85 18.59
C ARG A 640 20.79 5.31 18.50
N TRP A 641 21.73 4.44 18.86
CA TRP A 641 23.15 4.74 18.85
C TRP A 641 23.63 5.05 17.43
N PHE A 642 23.32 4.17 16.49
CA PHE A 642 23.82 4.24 15.13
C PHE A 642 23.21 5.40 14.36
N PHE A 643 21.88 5.49 14.31
CA PHE A 643 21.23 6.55 13.53
C PHE A 643 21.35 7.91 14.22
N GLY A 644 21.16 7.99 15.54
CA GLY A 644 21.23 9.25 16.28
C GLY A 644 22.60 9.94 16.18
N ARG A 645 23.69 9.17 16.11
CA ARG A 645 25.05 9.72 15.97
C ARG A 645 25.44 10.07 14.55
N ASN A 646 24.83 9.46 13.54
CA ASN A 646 25.34 9.56 12.17
C ASN A 646 24.40 10.31 11.22
N TYR A 647 23.09 10.37 11.50
CA TYR A 647 22.11 10.94 10.57
C TYR A 647 22.25 12.45 10.38
N TRP A 648 22.56 13.16 11.47
CA TRP A 648 22.73 14.61 11.49
C TRP A 648 24.16 15.06 11.15
N ASN A 649 25.10 14.12 11.07
CA ASN A 649 26.52 14.40 10.92
C ASN A 649 27.00 14.23 9.47
N GLN A 650 26.65 15.16 8.58
CA GLN A 650 27.38 15.53 7.35
C GLN A 650 27.06 17.01 7.06
N LEU A 651 27.97 17.99 7.08
CA LEU A 651 29.27 18.09 6.41
C LEU A 651 30.35 18.70 7.33
N GLN A 652 31.32 17.91 7.76
CA GLN A 652 32.68 18.39 8.04
C GLN A 652 33.67 17.35 7.47
N PRO A 653 34.70 17.76 6.72
CA PRO A 653 35.72 16.83 6.25
C PRO A 653 36.43 16.22 7.44
N ALA A 654 36.64 14.90 7.39
CA ALA A 654 37.25 14.11 8.44
C ALA A 654 38.56 14.74 8.92
N SER A 655 38.61 15.14 10.20
CA SER A 655 39.86 15.35 10.90
C SER A 655 39.94 14.42 12.11
N SER A 656 41.01 13.63 12.10
CA SER A 656 41.58 12.84 13.18
C SER A 656 40.73 11.75 13.84
N THR A 657 41.04 10.52 13.46
CA THR A 657 41.14 9.34 14.33
C THR A 657 41.59 9.71 15.76
N ARG A 658 40.88 9.19 16.77
CA ARG A 658 41.46 8.90 18.08
C ARG A 658 41.22 7.43 18.42
N THR A 659 42.33 6.84 18.87
CA THR A 659 42.63 5.46 19.25
C THR A 659 41.62 4.79 20.14
#